data_AF-A0A944UHH7-F1
#
_entry.id   AF-A0A944UHH7-F1
#
_cell.length_a   1.000
_cell.length_b   1.000
_cell.length_c   1.000
_cell.angle_alpha   90.00
_cell.angle_beta   90.00
_cell.angle_gamma   90.00
#
_symmetry.space_group_name_H-M   'P 1'
#
loop_
_entity.id
_entity.type
_entity.pdbx_description
1 polymer ?
#
loop_
_entity_poly.entity_id
_entity_poly.type
_entity_poly.pdbx_seq_one_letter_code
_entity_poly.pdbx_strand_id
1 'polypeptide(L)'
;MSSPIDNWDLIWTGEWELWHGVLVALAFSLLAWFLYRGELIRGTTSKLRFILPTLRIVAIFLIVITFTGPTLRTTWEDGERGRILVFLDSSESMALTDKHMSAGRKLVLAQQHGFLPKDQNLADFSLHESSLLLQNASDQILNEISSPKQNFSKLEKNIRKKIKESSSLLSKKNKFKQVVQDKDGVLLEEIWKNVNGSDLASISGSKKFKSQKPDQISYLLSASSKDGIGDNYIRRLQAYLIPPISGDYIFWIYSDDYSSLRINSTGINIQGTKEIISVTNAMSKTWDTNRRSSKIKLLAGKKYRFEVLHKEGNGGDFVAVGWTLPDGKMERPIPGIRFSAPSIEKIPSFSSWIDGMKKEIDTLLDSTTDSDSNNLDIWKKMAGSLIKYSDQLQETFNVYAEDILTNGNESILSAINSFEDSNRWNRATRILTKKNKGLLADLSDTHLLEVRTISGNSTSLLWENESSPSLPTFQLEPVDSSTDLASGIRSTIKVEEDQTSTNAKRSSRAAAVLFSDGGHNRGGSPLEISKLLAVRNLPIHTVGIGSYQRPPDLAVLSVQKPPSVFKEDRVRGTITLKDDLIPGTPFHLVIKDSDNSIIWDQNLSGLDLRRREIQFDFPAKELVEKKQDSLGENQELIVHSIPLRLKVVVEPIEGESELGNNIIPFSVDAITRKNRLLILDNRPRWETRYLKNLFERDEKWEVTCVWGGIGSNNEKLPRGKEGDVFPDEKNILFSYDLIVYGELEVNELKTKEQEWIREFVGQRGGGVLFLDGPRQILKKYSNIETEPVLSLLPVRWKKDGPPRVAPRGFYFNQQSNKLPALILEPISERNRELWKYLPAPAWAAPVEILPSAEIFLHAQLDESGKNLIPLIAGHSFGAGKALYTGFDETWKWRFEVGDKYHQRYWNQLISWIMEKPFAVSDSRISLDVGGNTFSSGEKAIIRARLKDENGKPPKEPYPEVDALLWNGTKVFATIPLKAEPGGLFLGETPQLSKGNYRVSLRSPEFLKEIDSGIEASFLVKPTINSEKSYLTCNVELLKQMADLSGGKFFPEEQVDQLNEILKPVSSGRMITSELVLWQSYWWFAPIFILLAIELFLRKRAGML
;
A
#
# COMPACT_ATOMS: atom_id res chain seq x y z
N MET A 1 47.68 9.28 12.97
CA MET A 1 47.92 9.10 14.41
C MET A 1 47.59 10.42 15.06
N SER A 2 46.35 10.59 15.52
CA SER A 2 46.06 11.61 16.54
C SER A 2 46.82 11.21 17.79
N SER A 3 47.52 12.17 18.40
CA SER A 3 48.25 11.92 19.64
C SER A 3 47.26 11.46 20.73
N PRO A 4 47.68 10.62 21.70
CA PRO A 4 46.84 10.17 22.81
C PRO A 4 46.43 11.28 23.79
N ILE A 5 46.62 12.55 23.42
CA ILE A 5 46.65 13.70 24.34
C ILE A 5 45.32 14.47 24.33
N ASP A 6 44.46 14.28 23.32
CA ASP A 6 43.28 15.16 23.12
C ASP A 6 41.97 14.67 23.78
N ASN A 7 41.88 13.43 24.29
CA ASN A 7 40.67 12.90 24.95
C ASN A 7 40.97 12.42 26.39
N TRP A 8 41.21 13.36 27.30
CA TRP A 8 41.39 13.10 28.74
C TRP A 8 40.18 13.65 29.49
N ASP A 9 39.26 12.78 29.88
CA ASP A 9 38.10 13.17 30.70
C ASP A 9 38.40 12.88 32.18
N LEU A 10 38.35 13.92 33.00
CA LEU A 10 38.42 13.78 34.45
C LEU A 10 37.03 13.49 34.99
N ILE A 11 36.84 12.26 35.45
CA ILE A 11 35.62 11.80 36.10
C ILE A 11 35.85 11.60 37.61
N TRP A 12 34.77 11.56 38.37
CA TRP A 12 34.78 11.47 39.83
C TRP A 12 34.01 10.21 40.22
N THR A 13 34.75 9.16 40.60
CA THR A 13 34.20 7.81 40.84
C THR A 13 34.17 7.44 42.32
N GLY A 14 34.41 8.40 43.22
CA GLY A 14 34.34 8.18 44.67
C GLY A 14 32.91 8.04 45.18
N GLU A 15 32.75 7.59 46.42
CA GLU A 15 31.43 7.44 47.06
C GLU A 15 30.72 8.78 47.28
N TRP A 16 31.45 9.89 47.24
CA TRP A 16 30.92 11.24 47.41
C TRP A 16 30.79 11.95 46.07
N GLU A 17 29.62 12.52 45.79
CA GLU A 17 29.48 13.40 44.63
C GLU A 17 30.37 14.66 44.78
N LEU A 18 30.88 15.17 43.66
CA LEU A 18 31.87 16.25 43.63
C LEU A 18 31.47 17.46 44.50
N TRP A 19 30.21 17.88 44.44
CA TRP A 19 29.75 19.07 45.15
C TRP A 19 29.69 18.87 46.68
N HIS A 20 29.35 17.65 47.15
CA HIS A 20 29.45 17.30 48.57
C HIS A 20 30.91 17.36 49.03
N GLY A 21 31.82 16.79 48.25
CA GLY A 21 33.25 16.82 48.53
C GLY A 21 33.80 18.24 48.58
N VAL A 22 33.44 19.10 47.63
CA VAL A 22 33.86 20.52 47.60
C VAL A 22 33.30 21.29 48.80
N LEU A 23 32.03 21.10 49.16
CA LEU A 23 31.43 21.77 50.33
C LEU A 23 32.14 21.38 51.62
N VAL A 24 32.39 20.08 51.82
CA VAL A 24 33.09 19.59 53.01
C VAL A 24 34.55 20.05 53.01
N ALA A 25 35.22 20.03 51.84
CA ALA A 25 36.58 20.53 51.70
C ALA A 25 36.70 22.02 52.07
N LEU A 26 35.74 22.84 51.65
CA LEU A 26 35.66 24.26 52.01
C LEU A 26 35.37 24.47 53.49
N ALA A 27 34.45 23.68 54.08
CA ALA A 27 34.15 23.75 55.51
C ALA A 27 35.37 23.40 56.38
N PHE A 28 36.07 22.30 56.08
CA PHE A 28 37.30 21.93 56.77
C PHE A 28 38.44 22.91 56.51
N SER A 29 38.52 23.49 55.32
CA SER A 29 39.49 24.54 54.99
C SER A 29 39.26 25.81 55.81
N LEU A 30 38.00 26.26 55.95
CA LEU A 30 37.63 27.41 56.77
C LEU A 30 37.90 27.15 58.26
N LEU A 31 37.54 25.96 58.74
CA LEU A 31 37.82 25.54 60.11
C LEU A 31 39.33 25.49 60.38
N ALA A 32 40.10 24.88 59.48
CA ALA A 32 41.55 24.82 59.57
C ALA A 32 42.14 26.23 59.55
N TRP A 33 41.70 27.12 58.65
CA TRP A 33 42.14 28.51 58.65
C TRP A 33 41.87 29.20 59.99
N PHE A 34 40.68 29.03 60.56
CA PHE A 34 40.28 29.66 61.82
C PHE A 34 41.13 29.17 63.00
N LEU A 35 41.28 27.85 63.15
CA LEU A 35 42.08 27.24 64.21
C LEU A 35 43.56 27.63 64.09
N TYR A 36 44.09 27.58 62.87
CA TYR A 36 45.50 27.81 62.58
C TYR A 36 45.87 29.29 62.64
N ARG A 37 44.92 30.19 62.35
CA ARG A 37 45.05 31.64 62.60
C ARG A 37 45.18 31.94 64.10
N GLY A 38 44.53 31.15 64.96
CA GLY A 38 44.65 31.22 66.42
C GLY A 38 46.06 30.89 66.93
N GLU A 39 46.67 29.83 66.39
CA GLU A 39 48.06 29.42 66.72
C GLU A 39 49.10 30.47 66.32
N LEU A 40 48.97 31.09 65.14
CA LEU A 40 49.98 31.99 64.56
C LEU A 40 50.06 33.38 65.22
N ILE A 41 49.11 33.74 66.10
CA ILE A 41 49.08 35.04 66.81
C ILE A 41 50.23 35.16 67.83
N ARG A 42 50.86 34.05 68.22
CA ARG A 42 52.03 34.06 69.10
C ARG A 42 53.33 34.06 68.27
N GLY A 43 53.79 35.24 67.88
CA GLY A 43 55.22 35.48 67.57
C GLY A 43 55.70 35.27 66.13
N THR A 44 54.88 35.53 65.10
CA THR A 44 55.25 35.25 63.68
C THR A 44 55.33 36.51 62.81
N THR A 45 56.19 36.49 61.77
CA THR A 45 56.35 37.62 60.83
C THR A 45 55.14 37.76 59.88
N SER A 46 54.83 39.00 59.46
CA SER A 46 53.60 39.35 58.71
C SER A 46 53.32 38.47 57.47
N LYS A 47 54.36 38.03 56.75
CA LYS A 47 54.21 37.21 55.54
C LYS A 47 53.88 35.73 55.83
N LEU A 48 54.49 35.13 56.85
CA LEU A 48 54.27 33.72 57.20
C LEU A 48 52.87 33.47 57.76
N ARG A 49 52.23 34.51 58.32
CA ARG A 49 50.87 34.47 58.85
C ARG A 49 49.81 34.13 57.81
N PHE A 50 50.07 34.40 56.53
CA PHE A 50 49.15 34.05 55.43
C PHE A 50 49.63 32.82 54.65
N ILE A 51 50.93 32.60 54.54
CA ILE A 51 51.51 31.49 53.76
C ILE A 51 51.28 30.13 54.46
N LEU A 52 51.45 30.04 55.78
CA LEU A 52 51.31 28.75 56.47
C LEU A 52 49.86 28.23 56.48
N PRO A 53 48.83 29.05 56.78
CA PRO A 53 47.44 28.60 56.68
C PRO A 53 47.04 28.25 55.26
N THR A 54 47.52 29.00 54.26
CA THR A 54 47.16 28.71 52.86
C THR A 54 47.71 27.38 52.38
N LEU A 55 48.97 27.05 52.70
CA LEU A 55 49.54 25.73 52.42
C LEU A 55 48.73 24.60 53.08
N ARG A 56 48.34 24.78 54.34
CA ARG A 56 47.53 23.82 55.11
C ARG A 56 46.12 23.63 54.54
N ILE A 57 45.48 24.73 54.16
CA ILE A 57 44.15 24.73 53.53
C ILE A 57 44.18 23.98 52.21
N VAL A 58 45.15 24.28 51.35
CA VAL A 58 45.28 23.61 50.06
C VAL A 58 45.56 22.12 50.25
N ALA A 59 46.38 21.74 51.24
CA ALA A 59 46.62 20.33 51.56
C ALA A 59 45.35 19.62 52.06
N ILE A 60 44.60 20.20 53.00
CA ILE A 60 43.34 19.63 53.51
C ILE A 60 42.29 19.55 52.41
N PHE A 61 42.18 20.57 51.57
CA PHE A 61 41.27 20.59 50.43
C PHE A 61 41.56 19.43 49.48
N LEU A 62 42.83 19.22 49.11
CA LEU A 62 43.24 18.09 48.27
C LEU A 62 43.01 16.73 48.94
N ILE A 63 43.19 16.63 50.26
CA ILE A 63 42.87 15.41 51.01
C ILE A 63 41.37 15.12 50.96
N VAL A 64 40.50 16.10 51.22
CA VAL A 64 39.05 15.87 51.17
C VAL A 64 38.57 15.53 49.76
N ILE A 65 39.17 16.16 48.73
CA ILE A 65 38.89 15.85 47.31
C ILE A 65 39.35 14.43 46.92
N THR A 66 40.23 13.75 47.67
CA THR A 66 40.52 12.33 47.38
C THR A 66 39.28 11.44 47.54
N PHE A 67 38.37 11.77 48.45
CA PHE A 67 37.16 10.99 48.70
C PHE A 67 36.11 11.09 47.57
N THR A 68 36.20 12.11 46.71
CA THR A 68 35.38 12.18 45.49
C THR A 68 35.96 11.33 44.34
N GLY A 69 37.12 10.69 44.56
CA GLY A 69 37.72 9.69 43.68
C GLY A 69 38.03 10.21 42.27
N PRO A 70 38.90 11.22 42.10
CA PRO A 70 39.34 11.67 40.78
C PRO A 70 39.97 10.52 39.99
N THR A 71 39.41 10.22 38.83
CA THR A 71 39.82 9.18 37.90
C THR A 71 39.96 9.79 36.52
N LEU A 72 41.06 9.48 35.85
CA LEU A 72 41.32 10.00 34.54
C LEU A 72 41.03 8.91 33.50
N ARG A 73 40.03 9.15 32.67
CA ARG A 73 39.58 8.21 31.64
C ARG A 73 40.15 8.62 30.30
N THR A 74 40.73 7.65 29.58
CA THR A 74 41.12 7.83 28.19
C THR A 74 40.52 6.72 27.33
N THR A 75 40.05 7.13 26.15
CA THR A 75 39.48 6.26 25.13
C THR A 75 40.31 6.41 23.87
N TRP A 76 40.85 5.31 23.36
CA TRP A 76 41.46 5.28 22.03
C TRP A 76 40.98 4.07 21.24
N GLU A 77 41.00 4.20 19.92
CA GLU A 77 40.51 3.18 18.99
C GLU A 77 41.67 2.31 18.52
N ASP A 78 41.53 0.99 18.66
CA ASP A 78 42.41 0.03 18.00
C ASP A 78 41.64 -0.65 16.86
N GLY A 79 41.96 -0.34 15.61
CA GLY A 79 41.32 -0.87 14.38
C GLY A 79 40.29 0.05 13.70
N GLU A 80 39.72 -0.40 12.57
CA GLU A 80 38.67 0.31 11.83
C GLU A 80 37.29 -0.23 12.22
N ARG A 81 36.40 0.64 12.69
CA ARG A 81 35.01 0.28 13.05
C ARG A 81 34.13 0.22 11.81
N GLY A 82 33.35 -0.86 11.71
CA GLY A 82 32.27 -0.97 10.75
C GLY A 82 31.06 -0.12 11.18
N ARG A 83 30.35 0.48 10.22
CA ARG A 83 29.10 1.22 10.48
C ARG A 83 27.89 0.36 10.15
N ILE A 84 26.90 0.33 11.03
CA ILE A 84 25.65 -0.42 10.83
C ILE A 84 24.48 0.54 10.99
N LEU A 85 23.72 0.71 9.89
CA LEU A 85 22.49 1.50 9.84
C LEU A 85 21.30 0.56 10.07
N VAL A 86 20.56 0.72 11.16
CA VAL A 86 19.35 -0.05 11.47
C VAL A 86 18.12 0.80 11.17
N PHE A 87 17.30 0.37 10.22
CA PHE A 87 16.02 0.97 9.89
C PHE A 87 14.89 0.17 10.52
N LEU A 88 14.04 0.84 11.28
CA LEU A 88 12.81 0.33 11.87
C LEU A 88 11.61 0.91 11.14
N ASP A 89 10.79 0.05 10.55
CA ASP A 89 9.50 0.44 10.01
C ASP A 89 8.54 0.85 11.15
N SER A 90 8.01 2.08 11.10
CA SER A 90 7.06 2.61 12.09
C SER A 90 5.66 2.82 11.53
N SER A 91 5.32 2.12 10.45
CA SER A 91 4.01 2.19 9.81
C SER A 91 2.91 1.45 10.57
N GLU A 92 1.64 1.80 10.30
CA GLU A 92 0.48 1.21 10.98
C GLU A 92 0.39 -0.33 10.88
N SER A 93 0.99 -0.95 9.86
CA SER A 93 1.05 -2.41 9.75
C SER A 93 1.93 -3.04 10.84
N MET A 94 2.92 -2.29 11.35
CA MET A 94 3.76 -2.69 12.48
C MET A 94 3.03 -2.63 13.82
N ALA A 95 1.84 -2.02 13.87
CA ALA A 95 0.95 -2.02 15.02
C ALA A 95 0.13 -3.33 15.15
N LEU A 96 0.10 -4.16 14.10
CA LEU A 96 -0.72 -5.37 14.06
C LEU A 96 -0.24 -6.44 15.06
N THR A 97 -1.19 -7.22 15.56
CA THR A 97 -0.94 -8.44 16.36
C THR A 97 -1.16 -9.68 15.50
N ASP A 98 -0.22 -10.62 15.55
CA ASP A 98 -0.19 -11.77 14.65
C ASP A 98 -0.76 -13.03 15.31
N LYS A 99 -2.06 -13.01 15.63
CA LYS A 99 -2.73 -14.15 16.27
C LYS A 99 -2.80 -15.38 15.35
N HIS A 100 -2.82 -15.17 14.05
CA HIS A 100 -2.93 -16.23 13.04
C HIS A 100 -1.54 -16.64 12.55
N MET A 101 -0.87 -17.51 13.30
CA MET A 101 0.40 -18.17 12.94
C MET A 101 0.31 -19.67 13.24
N SER A 102 1.18 -20.48 12.62
CA SER A 102 1.28 -21.90 12.98
C SER A 102 1.73 -22.06 14.44
N ALA A 103 1.18 -23.07 15.12
CA ALA A 103 1.48 -23.32 16.54
C ALA A 103 2.99 -23.48 16.80
N GLY A 104 3.70 -24.19 15.92
CA GLY A 104 5.15 -24.37 16.05
C GLY A 104 5.91 -23.05 15.95
N ARG A 105 5.53 -22.18 15.00
CA ARG A 105 6.15 -20.85 14.84
C ARG A 105 5.90 -19.97 16.07
N LYS A 106 4.69 -19.98 16.63
CA LYS A 106 4.37 -19.26 17.88
C LYS A 106 5.28 -19.68 19.03
N LEU A 107 5.47 -20.99 19.24
CA LEU A 107 6.35 -21.49 20.30
C LEU A 107 7.81 -21.05 20.09
N VAL A 108 8.32 -21.10 18.87
CA VAL A 108 9.70 -20.69 18.53
C VAL A 108 9.89 -19.20 18.79
N LEU A 109 9.00 -18.36 18.28
CA LEU A 109 9.07 -16.91 18.47
C LEU A 109 8.89 -16.52 19.95
N ALA A 110 7.94 -17.14 20.66
CA ALA A 110 7.77 -16.92 22.09
C ALA A 110 9.04 -17.28 22.88
N GLN A 111 9.74 -18.35 22.51
CA GLN A 111 11.03 -18.70 23.11
C GLN A 111 12.12 -17.66 22.79
N GLN A 112 12.25 -17.24 21.54
CA GLN A 112 13.27 -16.27 21.10
C GLN A 112 13.09 -14.90 21.72
N HIS A 113 11.85 -14.41 21.77
CA HIS A 113 11.50 -13.18 22.48
C HIS A 113 11.60 -13.34 24.01
N GLY A 114 11.73 -14.58 24.51
CA GLY A 114 11.95 -14.86 25.93
C GLY A 114 10.67 -14.88 26.78
N PHE A 115 9.51 -15.02 26.15
CA PHE A 115 8.25 -15.34 26.82
C PHE A 115 8.25 -16.81 27.32
N LEU A 116 8.97 -17.70 26.64
CA LEU A 116 9.23 -19.07 27.06
C LEU A 116 10.73 -19.30 27.34
N PRO A 117 11.21 -19.16 28.59
CA PRO A 117 12.62 -19.30 28.93
C PRO A 117 13.14 -20.74 28.71
N LYS A 118 14.32 -20.89 28.08
CA LYS A 118 14.93 -22.20 27.76
C LYS A 118 15.26 -23.03 29.02
N ASP A 119 15.59 -22.37 30.11
CA ASP A 119 15.96 -22.95 31.40
C ASP A 119 14.80 -23.68 32.09
N GLN A 120 13.55 -23.32 31.78
CA GLN A 120 12.37 -23.94 32.37
C GLN A 120 11.95 -25.24 31.66
N ASN A 121 12.54 -25.55 30.50
CA ASN A 121 12.32 -26.76 29.71
C ASN A 121 10.83 -27.15 29.53
N LEU A 122 9.98 -26.12 29.31
CA LEU A 122 8.52 -26.27 29.22
C LEU A 122 8.05 -26.94 27.93
N ALA A 123 8.83 -26.81 26.85
CA ALA A 123 8.54 -27.40 25.54
C ALA A 123 9.83 -27.94 24.90
N ASP A 124 9.69 -28.98 24.08
CA ASP A 124 10.79 -29.67 23.42
C ASP A 124 10.98 -29.16 21.98
N PHE A 125 12.06 -28.42 21.75
CA PHE A 125 12.39 -27.82 20.46
C PHE A 125 13.31 -28.71 19.61
N SER A 126 13.65 -29.93 20.07
CA SER A 126 14.63 -30.80 19.40
C SER A 126 14.26 -31.13 17.95
N LEU A 127 12.96 -31.25 17.65
CA LEU A 127 12.45 -31.48 16.29
C LEU A 127 12.70 -30.25 15.38
N HIS A 128 12.41 -29.04 15.88
CA HIS A 128 12.62 -27.79 15.15
C HIS A 128 14.11 -27.52 14.94
N GLU A 129 14.93 -27.64 15.99
CA GLU A 129 16.38 -27.46 15.91
C GLU A 129 17.02 -28.47 14.93
N SER A 130 16.56 -29.73 14.95
CA SER A 130 17.00 -30.74 13.99
C SER A 130 16.58 -30.40 12.57
N SER A 131 15.34 -29.96 12.36
CA SER A 131 14.85 -29.52 11.06
C SER A 131 15.73 -28.40 10.49
N LEU A 132 16.04 -27.37 11.30
CA LEU A 132 16.89 -26.25 10.91
C LEU A 132 18.32 -26.69 10.57
N LEU A 133 18.88 -27.68 11.30
CA LEU A 133 20.20 -28.23 11.00
C LEU A 133 20.24 -28.93 9.64
N LEU A 134 19.22 -29.73 9.30
CA LEU A 134 19.12 -30.43 8.02
C LEU A 134 18.83 -29.45 6.86
N GLN A 135 17.96 -28.46 7.07
CA GLN A 135 17.70 -27.40 6.09
C GLN A 135 18.98 -26.63 5.77
N ASN A 136 19.69 -26.15 6.80
CA ASN A 136 20.95 -25.46 6.62
C ASN A 136 22.02 -26.32 5.93
N ALA A 137 22.04 -27.63 6.18
CA ALA A 137 22.94 -28.54 5.48
C ALA A 137 22.59 -28.63 3.99
N SER A 138 21.30 -28.71 3.65
CA SER A 138 20.83 -28.69 2.27
C SER A 138 21.16 -27.37 1.56
N ASP A 139 20.88 -26.22 2.18
CA ASP A 139 21.16 -24.91 1.61
C ASP A 139 22.66 -24.72 1.34
N GLN A 140 23.52 -25.23 2.24
CA GLN A 140 24.97 -25.25 2.02
C GLN A 140 25.35 -26.10 0.79
N ILE A 141 24.73 -27.26 0.59
CA ILE A 141 24.95 -28.08 -0.60
C ILE A 141 24.55 -27.31 -1.86
N LEU A 142 23.35 -26.74 -1.90
CA LEU A 142 22.83 -26.03 -3.08
C LEU A 142 23.66 -24.78 -3.42
N ASN A 143 24.10 -24.04 -2.41
CA ASN A 143 24.96 -22.86 -2.59
C ASN A 143 26.36 -23.26 -3.10
N GLU A 144 26.95 -24.33 -2.58
CA GLU A 144 28.25 -24.81 -3.02
C GLU A 144 28.19 -25.35 -4.46
N ILE A 145 27.13 -26.10 -4.81
CA ILE A 145 26.88 -26.58 -6.18
C ILE A 145 26.80 -25.39 -7.17
N SER A 146 26.19 -24.29 -6.75
CA SER A 146 26.00 -23.09 -7.57
C SER A 146 27.23 -22.18 -7.61
N SER A 147 28.24 -22.44 -6.79
CA SER A 147 29.42 -21.59 -6.66
C SER A 147 30.48 -21.91 -7.73
N PRO A 148 31.13 -20.89 -8.33
CA PRO A 148 32.15 -21.09 -9.36
C PRO A 148 33.47 -21.70 -8.83
N LYS A 149 33.67 -21.76 -7.51
CA LYS A 149 34.78 -22.45 -6.84
C LYS A 149 34.23 -23.46 -5.83
N GLN A 150 34.15 -24.73 -6.22
CA GLN A 150 33.59 -25.79 -5.40
C GLN A 150 34.63 -26.38 -4.44
N ASN A 151 34.27 -26.55 -3.16
CA ASN A 151 35.09 -27.20 -2.13
C ASN A 151 34.28 -28.29 -1.40
N PHE A 152 34.09 -29.42 -2.08
CA PHE A 152 33.28 -30.54 -1.57
C PHE A 152 33.85 -31.19 -0.30
N SER A 153 35.16 -31.16 -0.06
CA SER A 153 35.77 -31.73 1.15
C SER A 153 35.39 -30.96 2.42
N LYS A 154 35.44 -29.62 2.37
CA LYS A 154 35.00 -28.77 3.49
C LYS A 154 33.50 -28.87 3.69
N LEU A 155 32.75 -28.93 2.59
CA LEU A 155 31.29 -29.11 2.59
C LEU A 155 30.89 -30.42 3.29
N GLU A 156 31.49 -31.55 2.90
CA GLU A 156 31.21 -32.87 3.46
C GLU A 156 31.43 -32.89 4.98
N LYS A 157 32.57 -32.37 5.46
CA LYS A 157 32.88 -32.29 6.89
C LYS A 157 31.84 -31.51 7.68
N ASN A 158 31.37 -30.39 7.12
CA ASN A 158 30.35 -29.55 7.76
C ASN A 158 28.99 -30.26 7.80
N ILE A 159 28.62 -30.94 6.73
CA ILE A 159 27.36 -31.68 6.64
C ILE A 159 27.35 -32.87 7.60
N ARG A 160 28.44 -33.66 7.65
CA ARG A 160 28.62 -34.74 8.64
C ARG A 160 28.43 -34.23 10.07
N LYS A 161 28.97 -33.06 10.39
CA LYS A 161 28.80 -32.43 11.72
C LYS A 161 27.33 -32.13 12.01
N LYS A 162 26.62 -31.46 11.09
CA LYS A 162 25.20 -31.10 11.26
C LYS A 162 24.28 -32.32 11.39
N ILE A 163 24.52 -33.35 10.58
CA ILE A 163 23.74 -34.61 10.65
C ILE A 163 23.98 -35.32 11.99
N LYS A 164 25.23 -35.38 12.46
CA LYS A 164 25.56 -35.97 13.77
C LYS A 164 24.88 -35.22 14.91
N GLU A 165 24.86 -33.90 14.85
CA GLU A 165 24.20 -33.04 15.84
C GLU A 165 22.68 -33.27 15.85
N SER A 166 22.05 -33.26 14.68
CA SER A 166 20.63 -33.60 14.52
C SER A 166 20.30 -35.00 15.06
N SER A 167 21.11 -36.01 14.71
CA SER A 167 20.92 -37.38 15.22
C SER A 167 21.01 -37.43 16.75
N SER A 168 21.89 -36.65 17.37
CA SER A 168 22.04 -36.62 18.83
C SER A 168 20.85 -35.99 19.57
N LEU A 169 20.22 -34.98 18.95
CA LEU A 169 19.02 -34.32 19.47
C LEU A 169 17.82 -35.27 19.45
N LEU A 170 17.71 -36.06 18.38
CA LEU A 170 16.57 -36.95 18.14
C LEU A 170 16.68 -38.31 18.84
N SER A 171 17.89 -38.84 19.03
CA SER A 171 18.12 -40.20 19.54
C SER A 171 17.63 -40.47 20.96
N LYS A 172 17.30 -39.43 21.73
CA LYS A 172 16.80 -39.53 23.11
C LYS A 172 15.28 -39.31 23.22
N LYS A 173 14.56 -39.22 22.10
CA LYS A 173 13.14 -38.82 22.05
C LYS A 173 12.27 -39.94 21.53
N ASN A 174 11.18 -40.26 22.23
CA ASN A 174 10.33 -41.43 21.93
C ASN A 174 8.82 -41.08 21.89
N LYS A 175 8.43 -39.81 22.06
CA LYS A 175 7.06 -39.40 22.39
C LYS A 175 6.31 -38.65 21.29
N PHE A 176 6.91 -38.43 20.12
CA PHE A 176 6.27 -37.64 19.06
C PHE A 176 5.37 -38.49 18.16
N LYS A 177 4.18 -37.97 17.84
CA LYS A 177 3.25 -38.56 16.86
C LYS A 177 3.66 -38.13 15.46
N GLN A 178 4.06 -39.08 14.63
CA GLN A 178 4.49 -38.79 13.26
C GLN A 178 3.30 -38.44 12.36
N VAL A 179 3.46 -37.47 11.49
CA VAL A 179 2.49 -37.16 10.44
C VAL A 179 2.75 -38.10 9.25
N VAL A 180 1.78 -38.95 8.94
CA VAL A 180 1.79 -39.74 7.70
C VAL A 180 1.00 -38.96 6.67
N GLN A 181 1.65 -38.63 5.55
CA GLN A 181 1.04 -37.84 4.50
C GLN A 181 0.02 -38.70 3.74
N ASP A 182 -1.27 -38.38 3.89
CA ASP A 182 -2.32 -38.91 3.04
C ASP A 182 -2.08 -38.50 1.58
N LYS A 183 -2.59 -39.27 0.61
CA LYS A 183 -2.57 -38.86 -0.80
C LYS A 183 -3.81 -38.03 -1.11
N ASP A 184 -3.64 -36.73 -1.16
CA ASP A 184 -4.71 -35.79 -1.48
C ASP A 184 -5.13 -35.88 -2.96
N GLY A 185 -6.41 -35.57 -3.21
CA GLY A 185 -6.95 -35.53 -4.57
C GLY A 185 -7.38 -36.88 -5.13
N VAL A 186 -7.28 -37.96 -4.36
CA VAL A 186 -7.57 -39.34 -4.81
C VAL A 186 -8.35 -40.15 -3.77
N LEU A 187 -9.00 -41.22 -4.25
CA LEU A 187 -9.52 -42.31 -3.43
C LEU A 187 -8.68 -43.57 -3.67
N LEU A 188 -8.53 -44.40 -2.64
CA LEU A 188 -7.89 -45.70 -2.76
C LEU A 188 -8.90 -46.76 -3.20
N GLU A 189 -8.61 -47.47 -4.29
CA GLU A 189 -9.37 -48.62 -4.78
C GLU A 189 -8.62 -49.92 -4.46
N GLU A 190 -9.34 -50.89 -3.91
CA GLU A 190 -8.84 -52.24 -3.62
C GLU A 190 -9.79 -53.28 -4.23
N ILE A 191 -9.23 -54.29 -4.91
CA ILE A 191 -10.01 -55.31 -5.61
C ILE A 191 -9.58 -56.71 -5.16
N TRP A 192 -10.55 -57.56 -4.83
CA TRP A 192 -10.38 -58.99 -4.56
C TRP A 192 -11.11 -59.80 -5.63
N LYS A 193 -10.36 -60.41 -6.54
CA LYS A 193 -10.85 -61.21 -7.68
C LYS A 193 -11.24 -62.64 -7.26
N ASN A 194 -11.99 -63.34 -8.12
CA ASN A 194 -12.43 -64.72 -7.95
C ASN A 194 -13.36 -64.92 -6.72
N VAL A 195 -14.28 -63.98 -6.50
CA VAL A 195 -15.33 -64.09 -5.49
C VAL A 195 -16.69 -64.13 -6.19
N ASN A 196 -17.35 -65.29 -6.16
CA ASN A 196 -18.62 -65.51 -6.86
C ASN A 196 -19.82 -64.87 -6.15
N GLY A 197 -20.89 -64.63 -6.91
CA GLY A 197 -22.18 -64.06 -6.47
C GLY A 197 -22.26 -62.54 -6.68
N SER A 198 -23.44 -61.95 -6.50
CA SER A 198 -23.70 -60.52 -6.79
C SER A 198 -24.30 -59.75 -5.61
N ASP A 199 -24.37 -60.37 -4.44
CA ASP A 199 -25.11 -59.86 -3.27
C ASP A 199 -24.23 -59.59 -2.03
N LEU A 200 -24.85 -59.03 -0.98
CA LEU A 200 -24.18 -58.76 0.30
C LEU A 200 -23.66 -60.06 0.99
N ALA A 201 -24.33 -61.20 0.81
CA ALA A 201 -23.89 -62.47 1.38
C ALA A 201 -22.52 -62.88 0.80
N SER A 202 -22.28 -62.59 -0.48
CA SER A 202 -21.02 -62.86 -1.16
C SER A 202 -19.86 -62.02 -0.61
N ILE A 203 -20.11 -60.78 -0.17
CA ILE A 203 -19.10 -59.95 0.53
C ILE A 203 -18.89 -60.46 1.96
N SER A 204 -19.97 -60.60 2.72
CA SER A 204 -19.92 -60.92 4.15
C SER A 204 -19.49 -62.36 4.45
N GLY A 205 -19.65 -63.30 3.51
CA GLY A 205 -19.18 -64.68 3.59
C GLY A 205 -17.75 -64.90 3.09
N SER A 206 -17.15 -63.94 2.38
CA SER A 206 -15.83 -64.11 1.75
C SER A 206 -14.69 -64.11 2.77
N LYS A 207 -13.99 -65.25 2.90
CA LYS A 207 -12.72 -65.32 3.64
C LYS A 207 -11.64 -64.46 2.97
N LYS A 208 -11.67 -64.34 1.64
CA LYS A 208 -10.68 -63.58 0.86
C LYS A 208 -10.72 -62.10 1.22
N PHE A 209 -11.90 -61.51 1.31
CA PHE A 209 -12.07 -60.10 1.72
C PHE A 209 -11.74 -59.87 3.20
N LYS A 210 -12.03 -60.84 4.09
CA LYS A 210 -11.82 -60.68 5.53
C LYS A 210 -10.37 -60.82 5.99
N SER A 211 -9.55 -61.65 5.33
CA SER A 211 -8.23 -62.00 5.85
C SER A 211 -7.08 -61.99 4.84
N GLN A 212 -7.35 -61.78 3.54
CA GLN A 212 -6.30 -61.71 2.52
C GLN A 212 -6.10 -60.28 2.00
N LYS A 213 -4.89 -59.97 1.54
CA LYS A 213 -4.57 -58.70 0.86
C LYS A 213 -5.35 -58.60 -0.45
N PRO A 214 -5.68 -57.38 -0.92
CA PRO A 214 -6.30 -57.19 -2.23
C PRO A 214 -5.36 -57.68 -3.34
N ASP A 215 -5.94 -58.23 -4.40
CA ASP A 215 -5.21 -58.69 -5.59
C ASP A 215 -4.73 -57.49 -6.43
N GLN A 216 -5.43 -56.36 -6.34
CA GLN A 216 -5.11 -55.14 -7.07
C GLN A 216 -5.42 -53.90 -6.23
N ILE A 217 -4.52 -52.90 -6.31
CA ILE A 217 -4.64 -51.60 -5.65
C ILE A 217 -4.47 -50.51 -6.71
N SER A 218 -5.34 -49.50 -6.69
CA SER A 218 -5.29 -48.37 -7.60
C SER A 218 -5.73 -47.07 -6.91
N TYR A 219 -5.52 -45.91 -7.54
CA TYR A 219 -6.02 -44.62 -7.06
C TYR A 219 -6.97 -44.01 -8.08
N LEU A 220 -8.13 -43.53 -7.61
CA LEU A 220 -9.17 -42.93 -8.44
C LEU A 220 -9.22 -41.41 -8.25
N LEU A 221 -9.34 -40.67 -9.34
CA LEU A 221 -9.45 -39.21 -9.37
C LEU A 221 -10.90 -38.71 -9.22
N SER A 222 -11.86 -39.61 -9.02
CA SER A 222 -13.25 -39.31 -8.70
C SER A 222 -13.89 -40.53 -8.04
N ALA A 223 -15.02 -40.37 -7.36
CA ALA A 223 -15.78 -41.46 -6.78
C ALA A 223 -16.56 -42.24 -7.84
N SER A 224 -15.89 -42.67 -8.91
CA SER A 224 -16.42 -43.49 -10.01
C SER A 224 -15.37 -44.53 -10.38
N SER A 225 -15.78 -45.79 -10.47
CA SER A 225 -14.90 -46.86 -10.94
C SER A 225 -14.68 -46.80 -12.45
N LYS A 226 -13.65 -47.51 -12.92
CA LYS A 226 -13.50 -47.83 -14.35
C LYS A 226 -14.40 -49.02 -14.71
N ASP A 227 -14.87 -49.02 -15.95
CA ASP A 227 -15.57 -50.14 -16.56
C ASP A 227 -14.55 -51.15 -17.15
N GLY A 228 -14.98 -52.39 -17.35
CA GLY A 228 -14.24 -53.46 -18.03
C GLY A 228 -13.12 -54.10 -17.22
N ILE A 229 -13.19 -54.10 -15.89
CA ILE A 229 -12.24 -54.75 -14.97
C ILE A 229 -12.41 -56.27 -14.97
N GLY A 230 -13.64 -56.78 -15.16
CA GLY A 230 -13.95 -58.21 -15.29
C GLY A 230 -15.15 -58.65 -14.45
N ASP A 231 -15.26 -59.95 -14.21
CA ASP A 231 -16.37 -60.55 -13.46
C ASP A 231 -15.90 -61.11 -12.11
N ASN A 232 -16.83 -61.35 -11.20
CA ASN A 232 -16.66 -62.07 -9.93
C ASN A 232 -15.57 -61.48 -9.03
N TYR A 233 -15.73 -60.22 -8.62
CA TYR A 233 -14.84 -59.55 -7.67
C TYR A 233 -15.57 -58.75 -6.59
N ILE A 234 -14.84 -58.37 -5.55
CA ILE A 234 -15.23 -57.35 -4.58
C ILE A 234 -14.35 -56.13 -4.80
N ARG A 235 -14.94 -54.94 -4.86
CA ARG A 235 -14.27 -53.65 -4.92
C ARG A 235 -14.55 -52.87 -3.65
N ARG A 236 -13.49 -52.29 -3.07
CA ARG A 236 -13.60 -51.31 -1.98
C ARG A 236 -12.96 -50.01 -2.40
N LEU A 237 -13.73 -48.93 -2.34
CA LEU A 237 -13.22 -47.55 -2.44
C LEU A 237 -13.12 -46.98 -1.03
N GLN A 238 -11.97 -46.42 -0.65
CA GLN A 238 -11.79 -45.81 0.66
C GLN A 238 -11.00 -44.49 0.60
N ALA A 239 -11.45 -43.50 1.38
CA ALA A 239 -10.77 -42.22 1.56
C ALA A 239 -11.27 -41.49 2.81
N TYR A 240 -10.66 -40.35 3.12
CA TYR A 240 -11.22 -39.29 3.93
C TYR A 240 -11.91 -38.26 3.03
N LEU A 241 -13.22 -38.09 3.18
CA LEU A 241 -14.01 -37.07 2.51
C LEU A 241 -13.83 -35.72 3.21
N ILE A 242 -13.58 -34.67 2.42
CA ILE A 242 -13.38 -33.29 2.87
C ILE A 242 -14.50 -32.43 2.25
N PRO A 243 -15.54 -32.08 3.02
CA PRO A 243 -16.65 -31.26 2.55
C PRO A 243 -16.18 -29.82 2.25
N PRO A 244 -16.62 -29.21 1.13
CA PRO A 244 -16.26 -27.82 0.82
C PRO A 244 -17.00 -26.77 1.65
N ILE A 245 -18.22 -27.07 2.10
CA ILE A 245 -19.06 -26.18 2.91
C ILE A 245 -19.72 -26.95 4.06
N SER A 246 -20.04 -26.28 5.17
CA SER A 246 -20.74 -26.90 6.29
C SER A 246 -22.23 -26.99 6.01
N GLY A 247 -22.89 -28.10 6.35
CA GLY A 247 -24.34 -28.23 6.23
C GLY A 247 -24.80 -29.66 5.94
N ASP A 248 -26.03 -29.78 5.46
CA ASP A 248 -26.65 -31.05 5.13
C ASP A 248 -26.34 -31.50 3.70
N TYR A 249 -25.65 -32.63 3.57
CA TYR A 249 -25.33 -33.26 2.30
C TYR A 249 -26.31 -34.39 1.99
N ILE A 250 -26.60 -34.57 0.70
CA ILE A 250 -27.37 -35.73 0.21
C ILE A 250 -26.47 -36.51 -0.74
N PHE A 251 -26.15 -37.76 -0.40
CA PHE A 251 -25.32 -38.64 -1.23
C PHE A 251 -26.16 -39.42 -2.22
N TRP A 252 -25.58 -39.77 -3.35
CA TRP A 252 -26.20 -40.50 -4.45
C TRP A 252 -25.30 -41.63 -4.89
N ILE A 253 -25.86 -42.77 -5.27
CA ILE A 253 -25.08 -43.91 -5.76
C ILE A 253 -25.80 -44.62 -6.91
N TYR A 254 -25.03 -45.12 -7.88
CA TYR A 254 -25.49 -46.18 -8.79
C TYR A 254 -24.38 -47.20 -8.97
N SER A 255 -24.75 -48.47 -9.17
CA SER A 255 -23.81 -49.55 -9.47
C SER A 255 -24.45 -50.61 -10.35
N ASP A 256 -23.61 -51.39 -11.03
CA ASP A 256 -23.95 -52.74 -11.44
C ASP A 256 -23.89 -53.64 -10.21
N ASP A 257 -24.82 -54.59 -10.06
CA ASP A 257 -24.96 -55.42 -8.85
C ASP A 257 -24.96 -54.67 -7.49
N TYR A 258 -24.63 -55.38 -6.41
CA TYR A 258 -24.72 -54.86 -5.04
C TYR A 258 -23.65 -53.81 -4.73
N SER A 259 -24.06 -52.67 -4.18
CA SER A 259 -23.14 -51.72 -3.54
C SER A 259 -23.67 -51.13 -2.24
N SER A 260 -22.76 -50.70 -1.38
CA SER A 260 -23.03 -50.07 -0.09
C SER A 260 -22.10 -48.88 0.09
N LEU A 261 -22.69 -47.68 0.20
CA LEU A 261 -21.97 -46.46 0.56
C LEU A 261 -22.08 -46.27 2.08
N ARG A 262 -20.93 -46.06 2.70
CA ARG A 262 -20.77 -45.97 4.14
C ARG A 262 -19.96 -44.73 4.50
N ILE A 263 -20.42 -43.99 5.50
CA ILE A 263 -19.76 -42.78 6.00
C ILE A 263 -19.73 -42.81 7.52
N ASN A 264 -18.63 -42.36 8.12
CA ASN A 264 -18.61 -41.97 9.53
C ASN A 264 -18.81 -40.46 9.63
N SER A 265 -20.02 -40.01 9.96
CA SER A 265 -20.34 -38.59 10.11
C SER A 265 -19.81 -37.94 11.38
N THR A 266 -19.15 -38.70 12.27
CA THR A 266 -18.55 -38.15 13.51
C THR A 266 -17.05 -37.90 13.40
N GLY A 267 -16.36 -38.51 12.42
CA GLY A 267 -14.94 -38.25 12.15
C GLY A 267 -14.24 -39.33 11.32
N ILE A 268 -12.94 -39.49 11.54
CA ILE A 268 -12.04 -40.34 10.73
C ILE A 268 -11.98 -41.82 11.18
N ASN A 269 -12.55 -42.15 12.35
CA ASN A 269 -12.41 -43.48 12.95
C ASN A 269 -13.19 -44.55 12.17
N ILE A 270 -12.54 -45.69 11.88
CA ILE A 270 -13.13 -46.78 11.08
C ILE A 270 -14.34 -47.44 11.74
N GLN A 271 -14.34 -47.57 13.08
CA GLN A 271 -15.40 -48.24 13.86
C GLN A 271 -16.74 -47.49 13.82
N GLY A 272 -16.74 -46.19 13.50
CA GLY A 272 -17.95 -45.38 13.40
C GLY A 272 -18.62 -45.37 12.03
N THR A 273 -18.10 -46.13 11.05
CA THR A 273 -18.57 -46.08 9.66
C THR A 273 -19.91 -46.82 9.50
N LYS A 274 -20.98 -46.07 9.20
CA LYS A 274 -22.34 -46.58 9.02
C LYS A 274 -22.73 -46.59 7.54
N GLU A 275 -23.49 -47.60 7.11
CA GLU A 275 -24.13 -47.59 5.79
C GLU A 275 -25.19 -46.49 5.74
N ILE A 276 -25.18 -45.71 4.66
CA ILE A 276 -26.09 -44.57 4.45
C ILE A 276 -26.97 -44.74 3.21
N ILE A 277 -26.56 -45.57 2.26
CA ILE A 277 -27.35 -45.99 1.09
C ILE A 277 -26.74 -47.28 0.52
N SER A 278 -27.58 -48.18 0.03
CA SER A 278 -27.17 -49.39 -0.68
C SER A 278 -28.00 -49.62 -1.94
N VAL A 279 -27.40 -50.31 -2.90
CA VAL A 279 -27.99 -50.81 -4.13
C VAL A 279 -27.98 -52.33 -4.05
N THR A 280 -29.11 -52.99 -4.28
CA THR A 280 -29.24 -54.44 -4.10
C THR A 280 -29.21 -55.25 -5.39
N ASN A 281 -29.47 -54.61 -6.53
CA ASN A 281 -29.49 -55.23 -7.86
C ASN A 281 -28.85 -54.26 -8.89
N ALA A 282 -28.35 -54.80 -10.00
CA ALA A 282 -27.88 -54.05 -11.15
C ALA A 282 -28.82 -52.92 -11.59
N MET A 283 -28.28 -51.72 -11.83
CA MET A 283 -29.06 -50.54 -12.21
C MET A 283 -28.48 -49.81 -13.43
N SER A 284 -29.30 -49.03 -14.14
CA SER A 284 -28.82 -48.12 -15.20
C SER A 284 -27.84 -47.05 -14.66
N LYS A 285 -26.89 -46.59 -15.51
CA LYS A 285 -25.95 -45.48 -15.21
C LYS A 285 -26.62 -44.09 -15.18
N THR A 286 -27.63 -43.90 -14.32
CA THR A 286 -28.41 -42.65 -14.21
C THR A 286 -28.59 -42.20 -12.74
N TRP A 287 -28.66 -40.89 -12.50
CA TRP A 287 -28.83 -40.31 -11.16
C TRP A 287 -30.32 -40.07 -10.83
N ASP A 288 -31.05 -41.16 -10.57
CA ASP A 288 -32.50 -41.16 -10.30
C ASP A 288 -32.87 -40.76 -8.86
N THR A 289 -34.05 -40.16 -8.63
CA THR A 289 -34.55 -39.63 -7.35
C THR A 289 -34.65 -40.66 -6.22
N ASN A 290 -34.76 -41.95 -6.55
CA ASN A 290 -34.79 -43.05 -5.59
C ASN A 290 -33.40 -43.49 -5.09
N ARG A 291 -32.33 -42.82 -5.52
CA ARG A 291 -30.94 -43.24 -5.31
C ARG A 291 -30.18 -42.27 -4.42
N ARG A 292 -30.81 -41.80 -3.34
CA ARG A 292 -30.24 -40.78 -2.43
C ARG A 292 -30.30 -41.14 -0.95
N SER A 293 -29.29 -40.71 -0.19
CA SER A 293 -29.28 -40.84 1.27
C SER A 293 -30.26 -39.87 1.94
N SER A 294 -30.50 -40.05 3.25
CA SER A 294 -30.99 -38.96 4.10
C SER A 294 -29.96 -37.82 4.16
N LYS A 295 -30.37 -36.66 4.68
CA LYS A 295 -29.46 -35.53 4.92
C LYS A 295 -28.41 -35.91 5.95
N ILE A 296 -27.13 -35.72 5.60
CA ILE A 296 -25.99 -35.98 6.48
C ILE A 296 -25.28 -34.66 6.76
N LYS A 297 -25.27 -34.26 8.02
CA LYS A 297 -24.61 -33.02 8.43
C LYS A 297 -23.09 -33.22 8.46
N LEU A 298 -22.37 -32.42 7.67
CA LEU A 298 -20.92 -32.41 7.60
C LEU A 298 -20.39 -30.98 7.76
N LEU A 299 -19.16 -30.83 8.25
CA LEU A 299 -18.49 -29.56 8.47
C LEU A 299 -17.41 -29.35 7.40
N ALA A 300 -17.31 -28.13 6.87
CA ALA A 300 -16.32 -27.74 5.89
C ALA A 300 -14.90 -28.05 6.39
N GLY A 301 -14.04 -28.58 5.52
CA GLY A 301 -12.63 -28.86 5.83
C GLY A 301 -12.39 -30.02 6.81
N LYS A 302 -13.41 -30.52 7.51
CA LYS A 302 -13.27 -31.67 8.42
C LYS A 302 -13.20 -32.98 7.62
N LYS A 303 -12.23 -33.83 7.94
CA LYS A 303 -12.09 -35.18 7.34
C LYS A 303 -13.12 -36.16 7.92
N TYR A 304 -13.83 -36.87 7.04
CA TYR A 304 -14.80 -37.93 7.40
C TYR A 304 -14.45 -39.25 6.73
N ARG A 305 -14.54 -40.38 7.43
CA ARG A 305 -14.28 -41.69 6.80
C ARG A 305 -15.35 -41.97 5.75
N PHE A 306 -14.93 -42.26 4.52
CA PHE A 306 -15.79 -42.55 3.37
C PHE A 306 -15.41 -43.89 2.74
N GLU A 307 -16.38 -44.79 2.58
CA GLU A 307 -16.18 -46.12 2.02
C GLU A 307 -17.31 -46.53 1.08
N VAL A 308 -16.96 -47.14 -0.05
CA VAL A 308 -17.90 -47.85 -0.93
C VAL A 308 -17.48 -49.30 -1.02
N LEU A 309 -18.40 -50.20 -0.70
CA LEU A 309 -18.26 -51.64 -0.96
C LEU A 309 -19.11 -51.99 -2.16
N HIS A 310 -18.54 -52.65 -3.15
CA HIS A 310 -19.22 -53.04 -4.39
C HIS A 310 -18.90 -54.50 -4.70
N LYS A 311 -19.94 -55.29 -5.02
CA LYS A 311 -19.81 -56.67 -5.48
C LYS A 311 -20.15 -56.71 -6.95
N GLU A 312 -19.23 -57.25 -7.73
CA GLU A 312 -19.43 -57.48 -9.16
C GLU A 312 -19.62 -58.97 -9.43
N GLY A 313 -20.76 -59.36 -9.98
CA GLY A 313 -21.09 -60.70 -10.43
C GLY A 313 -20.63 -60.93 -11.86
N ASN A 314 -21.56 -60.81 -12.81
CA ASN A 314 -21.30 -60.96 -14.25
C ASN A 314 -22.00 -59.82 -15.01
N GLY A 315 -21.34 -59.21 -16.00
CA GLY A 315 -21.98 -58.22 -16.87
C GLY A 315 -21.22 -56.91 -16.99
N GLY A 316 -21.90 -55.78 -16.79
CA GLY A 316 -21.24 -54.49 -16.63
C GLY A 316 -20.68 -54.37 -15.21
N ASP A 317 -19.74 -53.44 -14.97
CA ASP A 317 -18.95 -53.52 -13.73
C ASP A 317 -18.58 -52.16 -13.14
N PHE A 318 -19.60 -51.36 -12.88
CA PHE A 318 -19.47 -49.96 -12.47
C PHE A 318 -20.03 -49.67 -11.09
N VAL A 319 -19.43 -48.69 -10.41
CA VAL A 319 -20.01 -48.02 -9.24
C VAL A 319 -19.60 -46.56 -9.26
N ALA A 320 -20.55 -45.66 -9.01
CA ALA A 320 -20.29 -44.23 -8.89
C ALA A 320 -21.10 -43.60 -7.77
N VAL A 321 -20.47 -42.66 -7.06
CA VAL A 321 -21.07 -41.89 -5.96
C VAL A 321 -21.02 -40.40 -6.28
N GLY A 322 -22.15 -39.74 -6.08
CA GLY A 322 -22.32 -38.30 -6.20
C GLY A 322 -22.83 -37.68 -4.90
N TRP A 323 -22.83 -36.36 -4.81
CA TRP A 323 -23.50 -35.65 -3.73
C TRP A 323 -24.23 -34.39 -4.21
N THR A 324 -25.16 -33.92 -3.40
CA THR A 324 -25.71 -32.57 -3.44
C THR A 324 -25.19 -31.83 -2.20
N LEU A 325 -24.56 -30.68 -2.44
CA LEU A 325 -24.03 -29.80 -1.42
C LEU A 325 -25.17 -29.04 -0.70
N PRO A 326 -24.92 -28.50 0.50
CA PRO A 326 -25.87 -27.65 1.23
C PRO A 326 -26.42 -26.45 0.45
N ASP A 327 -25.66 -25.90 -0.50
CA ASP A 327 -26.05 -24.79 -1.39
C ASP A 327 -26.88 -25.24 -2.61
N GLY A 328 -27.17 -26.54 -2.72
CA GLY A 328 -27.92 -27.13 -3.82
C GLY A 328 -27.07 -27.55 -5.03
N LYS A 329 -25.77 -27.23 -5.07
CA LYS A 329 -24.87 -27.65 -6.16
C LYS A 329 -24.73 -29.17 -6.15
N MET A 330 -24.70 -29.79 -7.33
CA MET A 330 -24.52 -31.24 -7.49
C MET A 330 -23.14 -31.55 -8.08
N GLU A 331 -22.36 -32.42 -7.42
CA GLU A 331 -21.12 -32.97 -7.98
C GLU A 331 -21.28 -34.50 -8.07
N ARG A 332 -21.52 -35.01 -9.27
CA ARG A 332 -21.83 -36.42 -9.51
C ARG A 332 -21.12 -36.92 -10.78
N PRO A 333 -20.03 -37.70 -10.67
CA PRO A 333 -19.44 -38.23 -9.44
C PRO A 333 -18.72 -37.16 -8.59
N ILE A 334 -18.50 -37.45 -7.31
CA ILE A 334 -17.72 -36.57 -6.42
C ILE A 334 -16.26 -36.53 -6.93
N PRO A 335 -15.68 -35.34 -7.19
CA PRO A 335 -14.33 -35.25 -7.74
C PRO A 335 -13.27 -35.59 -6.67
N GLY A 336 -12.14 -36.16 -7.12
CA GLY A 336 -11.04 -36.63 -6.26
C GLY A 336 -10.47 -35.56 -5.33
N ILE A 337 -10.52 -34.29 -5.74
CA ILE A 337 -10.13 -33.13 -4.92
C ILE A 337 -10.91 -33.02 -3.59
N ARG A 338 -12.05 -33.71 -3.46
CA ARG A 338 -12.83 -33.79 -2.22
C ARG A 338 -12.37 -34.92 -1.31
N PHE A 339 -11.31 -35.63 -1.67
CA PHE A 339 -10.83 -36.81 -0.98
C PHE A 339 -9.33 -36.75 -0.68
N SER A 340 -8.97 -37.44 0.39
CA SER A 340 -7.59 -37.68 0.82
C SER A 340 -7.48 -39.17 1.16
N ALA A 341 -6.72 -39.93 0.38
CA ALA A 341 -6.62 -41.37 0.52
C ALA A 341 -5.62 -41.75 1.62
N PRO A 342 -5.98 -42.67 2.53
CA PRO A 342 -5.06 -43.12 3.57
C PRO A 342 -3.82 -43.78 2.96
N SER A 343 -2.65 -43.50 3.51
CA SER A 343 -1.42 -44.22 3.15
C SER A 343 -1.53 -45.70 3.59
N ILE A 344 -1.12 -46.62 2.72
CA ILE A 344 -1.13 -48.07 2.97
C ILE A 344 0.15 -48.51 3.71
N GLU A 345 1.10 -47.60 3.88
CA GLU A 345 2.34 -47.86 4.60
C GLU A 345 2.08 -47.94 6.11
N LYS A 346 2.57 -49.00 6.76
CA LYS A 346 2.52 -49.12 8.22
C LYS A 346 3.28 -47.94 8.81
N ILE A 347 2.63 -47.18 9.70
CA ILE A 347 3.25 -46.08 10.44
C ILE A 347 4.43 -46.66 11.25
N PRO A 348 5.69 -46.36 10.90
CA PRO A 348 6.82 -46.79 11.72
C PRO A 348 6.74 -46.09 13.09
N SER A 349 7.31 -46.71 14.13
CA SER A 349 7.51 -45.98 15.39
C SER A 349 8.45 -44.79 15.15
N PHE A 350 8.35 -43.73 15.96
CA PHE A 350 9.24 -42.57 15.84
C PHE A 350 10.73 -42.99 15.81
N SER A 351 11.13 -43.96 16.64
CA SER A 351 12.48 -44.52 16.61
C SER A 351 12.84 -45.17 15.27
N SER A 352 11.95 -46.01 14.73
CA SER A 352 12.16 -46.68 13.45
C SER A 352 12.21 -45.69 12.28
N TRP A 353 11.47 -44.57 12.36
CA TRP A 353 11.54 -43.52 11.35
C TRP A 353 12.88 -42.78 11.39
N ILE A 354 13.36 -42.39 12.57
CA ILE A 354 14.68 -41.75 12.72
C ILE A 354 15.81 -42.68 12.27
N ASP A 355 15.72 -43.97 12.58
CA ASP A 355 16.70 -44.96 12.12
C ASP A 355 16.69 -45.09 10.58
N GLY A 356 15.51 -45.08 9.97
CA GLY A 356 15.34 -45.08 8.52
C GLY A 356 15.94 -43.84 7.86
N MET A 357 15.63 -42.66 8.40
CA MET A 357 16.21 -41.38 7.97
C MET A 357 17.73 -41.43 8.04
N LYS A 358 18.27 -41.84 9.19
CA LYS A 358 19.71 -41.92 9.41
C LYS A 358 20.38 -42.86 8.42
N LYS A 359 19.79 -44.04 8.20
CA LYS A 359 20.30 -45.01 7.24
C LYS A 359 20.33 -44.45 5.82
N GLU A 360 19.27 -43.78 5.38
CA GLU A 360 19.22 -43.17 4.04
C GLU A 360 20.30 -42.10 3.88
N ILE A 361 20.39 -41.17 4.85
CA ILE A 361 21.35 -40.07 4.83
C ILE A 361 22.79 -40.60 4.89
N ASP A 362 23.10 -41.52 5.82
CA ASP A 362 24.45 -42.09 5.96
C ASP A 362 24.85 -42.86 4.69
N THR A 363 23.93 -43.58 4.04
CA THR A 363 24.21 -44.28 2.77
C THR A 363 24.58 -43.30 1.65
N LEU A 364 23.82 -42.21 1.51
CA LEU A 364 24.13 -41.16 0.53
C LEU A 364 25.46 -40.48 0.86
N LEU A 365 25.74 -40.28 2.14
CA LEU A 365 26.92 -39.58 2.61
C LEU A 365 28.20 -40.44 2.51
N ASP A 366 28.08 -41.77 2.62
CA ASP A 366 29.20 -42.67 2.33
C ASP A 366 29.44 -42.79 0.82
N SER A 367 28.39 -42.72 0.00
CA SER A 367 28.53 -42.70 -1.47
C SER A 367 29.26 -41.47 -2.03
N THR A 368 29.42 -40.39 -1.25
CA THR A 368 30.23 -39.23 -1.64
C THR A 368 31.73 -39.39 -1.35
N THR A 369 32.14 -40.45 -0.64
CA THR A 369 33.55 -40.71 -0.28
C THR A 369 34.31 -41.59 -1.26
N ASP A 370 33.62 -42.36 -2.11
CA ASP A 370 34.25 -43.09 -3.21
C ASP A 370 34.74 -42.12 -4.30
N SER A 371 35.84 -42.47 -4.96
CA SER A 371 36.72 -41.62 -5.78
C SER A 371 36.12 -40.85 -6.97
N ASP A 372 34.80 -40.86 -7.16
CA ASP A 372 34.02 -40.10 -8.15
C ASP A 372 33.33 -38.87 -7.52
N SER A 373 34.09 -38.08 -6.75
CA SER A 373 33.65 -36.92 -5.95
C SER A 373 33.03 -35.74 -6.73
N ASN A 374 32.81 -35.89 -8.04
CA ASN A 374 32.22 -34.88 -8.93
C ASN A 374 30.79 -35.21 -9.39
N ASN A 375 30.15 -36.27 -8.88
CA ASN A 375 28.78 -36.57 -9.26
C ASN A 375 27.78 -35.62 -8.56
N LEU A 376 27.49 -34.49 -9.22
CA LEU A 376 26.49 -33.49 -8.78
C LEU A 376 25.11 -34.11 -8.45
N ASP A 377 24.77 -35.24 -9.06
CA ASP A 377 23.48 -35.90 -8.84
C ASP A 377 23.34 -36.49 -7.43
N ILE A 378 24.44 -36.98 -6.83
CA ILE A 378 24.45 -37.50 -5.46
C ILE A 378 24.20 -36.36 -4.47
N TRP A 379 24.89 -35.23 -4.64
CA TRP A 379 24.69 -34.05 -3.82
C TRP A 379 23.28 -33.46 -3.96
N LYS A 380 22.71 -33.45 -5.17
CA LYS A 380 21.31 -33.04 -5.39
C LYS A 380 20.33 -33.99 -4.71
N LYS A 381 20.53 -35.31 -4.81
CA LYS A 381 19.72 -36.31 -4.12
C LYS A 381 19.81 -36.13 -2.60
N MET A 382 21.01 -35.91 -2.07
CA MET A 382 21.24 -35.66 -0.66
C MET A 382 20.55 -34.38 -0.18
N ALA A 383 20.67 -33.27 -0.91
CA ALA A 383 19.94 -32.03 -0.62
C ALA A 383 18.42 -32.26 -0.62
N GLY A 384 17.90 -33.00 -1.61
CA GLY A 384 16.49 -33.40 -1.67
C GLY A 384 16.03 -34.23 -0.47
N SER A 385 16.81 -35.24 -0.06
CA SER A 385 16.50 -36.06 1.12
C SER A 385 16.57 -35.24 2.42
N LEU A 386 17.57 -34.35 2.57
CA LEU A 386 17.69 -33.47 3.74
C LEU A 386 16.49 -32.51 3.87
N ILE A 387 16.04 -31.91 2.76
CA ILE A 387 14.84 -31.06 2.72
C ILE A 387 13.61 -31.88 3.11
N LYS A 388 13.40 -33.04 2.48
CA LYS A 388 12.28 -33.94 2.78
C LYS A 388 12.17 -34.24 4.28
N TYR A 389 13.28 -34.60 4.93
CA TYR A 389 13.28 -34.91 6.36
C TYR A 389 13.17 -33.66 7.24
N SER A 390 13.74 -32.54 6.82
CA SER A 390 13.55 -31.24 7.47
C SER A 390 12.06 -30.85 7.51
N ASP A 391 11.37 -30.97 6.38
CA ASP A 391 9.93 -30.66 6.27
C ASP A 391 9.10 -31.58 7.17
N GLN A 392 9.37 -32.89 7.13
CA GLN A 392 8.67 -33.87 7.99
C GLN A 392 8.90 -33.61 9.49
N LEU A 393 10.13 -33.25 9.90
CA LEU A 393 10.43 -32.89 11.29
C LEU A 393 9.69 -31.61 11.70
N GLN A 394 9.64 -30.61 10.83
CA GLN A 394 8.95 -29.34 11.09
C GLN A 394 7.43 -29.54 11.20
N GLU A 395 6.85 -30.37 10.34
CA GLU A 395 5.42 -30.71 10.39
C GLU A 395 5.08 -31.48 11.67
N THR A 396 5.92 -32.46 12.04
CA THR A 396 5.79 -33.19 13.31
C THR A 396 5.90 -32.25 14.52
N PHE A 397 6.79 -31.24 14.45
CA PHE A 397 6.91 -30.22 15.48
C PHE A 397 5.67 -29.33 15.56
N ASN A 398 5.07 -28.94 14.43
CA ASN A 398 3.84 -28.16 14.41
C ASN A 398 2.68 -28.93 15.07
N VAL A 399 2.52 -30.22 14.80
CA VAL A 399 1.50 -31.06 15.45
C VAL A 399 1.73 -31.19 16.95
N TYR A 400 2.99 -31.38 17.36
CA TYR A 400 3.37 -31.37 18.78
C TYR A 400 3.04 -30.03 19.44
N ALA A 401 3.31 -28.91 18.76
CA ALA A 401 2.99 -27.59 19.25
C ALA A 401 1.48 -27.38 19.38
N GLU A 402 0.67 -27.84 18.42
CA GLU A 402 -0.80 -27.78 18.52
C GLU A 402 -1.32 -28.58 19.72
N ASP A 403 -0.80 -29.77 19.98
CA ASP A 403 -1.17 -30.58 21.16
C ASP A 403 -0.83 -29.85 22.46
N ILE A 404 0.31 -29.17 22.53
CA ILE A 404 0.69 -28.38 23.70
C ILE A 404 -0.13 -27.10 23.84
N LEU A 405 -0.45 -26.41 22.76
CA LEU A 405 -1.25 -25.18 22.85
C LEU A 405 -2.73 -25.47 23.12
N THR A 406 -3.19 -26.70 22.93
CA THR A 406 -4.56 -27.13 23.23
C THR A 406 -4.67 -27.78 24.61
N ASN A 407 -3.72 -28.65 24.98
CA ASN A 407 -3.75 -29.46 26.20
C ASN A 407 -2.67 -29.08 27.24
N GLY A 408 -1.87 -28.05 26.96
CA GLY A 408 -0.71 -27.68 27.78
C GLY A 408 -1.05 -27.00 29.10
N ASN A 409 -0.01 -26.82 29.90
CA ASN A 409 -0.11 -26.17 31.21
C ASN A 409 -0.38 -24.67 31.08
N GLU A 410 -1.03 -24.07 32.08
CA GLU A 410 -1.44 -22.66 32.15
C GLU A 410 -0.26 -21.70 31.92
N SER A 411 0.95 -22.07 32.35
CA SER A 411 2.17 -21.28 32.11
C SER A 411 2.52 -21.13 30.63
N ILE A 412 2.32 -22.16 29.81
CA ILE A 412 2.60 -22.10 28.36
C ILE A 412 1.54 -21.24 27.68
N LEU A 413 0.26 -21.42 28.04
CA LEU A 413 -0.84 -20.64 27.50
C LEU A 413 -0.70 -19.15 27.83
N SER A 414 -0.34 -18.80 29.07
CA SER A 414 -0.10 -17.42 29.50
C SER A 414 1.07 -16.77 28.76
N ALA A 415 2.18 -17.50 28.58
CA ALA A 415 3.33 -17.03 27.82
C ALA A 415 2.98 -16.77 26.34
N ILE A 416 2.14 -17.62 25.76
CA ILE A 416 1.72 -17.50 24.35
C ILE A 416 0.72 -16.38 24.17
N ASN A 417 -0.25 -16.20 25.07
CA ASN A 417 -1.16 -15.05 25.06
C ASN A 417 -0.37 -13.73 25.16
N SER A 418 0.62 -13.67 26.06
CA SER A 418 1.50 -12.50 26.18
C SER A 418 2.30 -12.20 24.92
N PHE A 419 2.71 -13.25 24.19
CA PHE A 419 3.37 -13.11 22.89
C PHE A 419 2.39 -12.65 21.79
N GLU A 420 1.18 -13.19 21.75
CA GLU A 420 0.15 -12.82 20.77
C GLU A 420 -0.34 -11.38 20.94
N ASP A 421 -0.37 -10.87 22.17
CA ASP A 421 -0.68 -9.46 22.47
C ASP A 421 0.47 -8.51 22.11
N SER A 422 1.66 -9.03 21.83
CA SER A 422 2.81 -8.22 21.39
C SER A 422 2.71 -7.91 19.89
N ASN A 423 2.52 -6.63 19.56
CA ASN A 423 2.55 -6.16 18.18
C ASN A 423 3.95 -6.28 17.53
N ARG A 424 3.99 -6.18 16.20
CA ARG A 424 5.22 -6.33 15.39
C ARG A 424 6.32 -5.33 15.79
N TRP A 425 5.96 -4.09 16.08
CA TRP A 425 6.90 -3.05 16.56
C TRP A 425 7.57 -3.45 17.88
N ASN A 426 6.81 -3.92 18.87
CA ASN A 426 7.32 -4.38 20.15
C ASN A 426 8.24 -5.60 19.96
N ARG A 427 7.92 -6.49 19.02
CA ARG A 427 8.80 -7.63 18.69
C ARG A 427 10.12 -7.16 18.05
N ALA A 428 10.07 -6.25 17.08
CA ALA A 428 11.27 -5.70 16.43
C ALA A 428 12.17 -4.95 17.43
N THR A 429 11.61 -4.06 18.24
CA THR A 429 12.35 -3.29 19.25
C THR A 429 12.91 -4.17 20.37
N ARG A 430 12.21 -5.26 20.73
CA ARG A 430 12.69 -6.25 21.70
C ARG A 430 13.90 -7.03 21.17
N ILE A 431 13.94 -7.39 19.88
CA ILE A 431 15.14 -8.00 19.27
C ILE A 431 16.35 -7.08 19.39
N LEU A 432 16.14 -5.77 19.22
CA LEU A 432 17.22 -4.77 19.32
C LEU A 432 17.71 -4.55 20.76
N THR A 433 16.79 -4.44 21.72
CA THR A 433 17.07 -3.88 23.07
C THR A 433 17.13 -4.91 24.21
N LYS A 434 16.92 -6.20 23.95
CA LYS A 434 16.88 -7.26 24.99
C LYS A 434 18.13 -7.24 25.89
N LYS A 435 17.91 -7.09 27.20
CA LYS A 435 18.99 -7.04 28.20
C LYS A 435 19.84 -8.32 28.16
N ASN A 436 21.15 -8.19 27.96
CA ASN A 436 22.18 -9.24 27.89
C ASN A 436 22.13 -10.21 26.69
N LYS A 437 21.32 -9.97 25.65
CA LYS A 437 21.28 -10.75 24.38
C LYS A 437 20.75 -9.98 23.14
N GLY A 438 20.55 -8.66 23.23
CA GLY A 438 19.98 -7.85 22.15
C GLY A 438 21.02 -7.48 21.08
N LEU A 439 20.58 -7.30 19.84
CA LEU A 439 21.46 -6.96 18.70
C LEU A 439 22.32 -5.72 18.97
N LEU A 440 21.76 -4.69 19.61
CA LEU A 440 22.49 -3.46 19.91
C LEU A 440 23.56 -3.67 20.98
N ALA A 441 23.29 -4.49 21.99
CA ALA A 441 24.23 -4.78 23.08
C ALA A 441 25.42 -5.63 22.60
N ASP A 442 25.17 -6.58 21.68
CA ASP A 442 26.22 -7.46 21.14
C ASP A 442 27.19 -6.74 20.18
N LEU A 443 26.73 -5.66 19.55
CA LEU A 443 27.49 -4.94 18.52
C LEU A 443 28.01 -3.57 18.97
N SER A 444 27.48 -2.98 20.07
CA SER A 444 27.83 -1.63 20.53
C SER A 444 29.33 -1.42 20.78
N ASP A 445 30.04 -2.47 21.20
CA ASP A 445 31.46 -2.40 21.55
C ASP A 445 32.39 -2.46 20.32
N THR A 446 31.87 -2.95 19.20
CA THR A 446 32.67 -3.24 17.99
C THR A 446 32.27 -2.40 16.79
N HIS A 447 31.03 -1.91 16.71
CA HIS A 447 30.48 -1.20 15.56
C HIS A 447 29.98 0.19 15.93
N LEU A 448 29.91 1.08 14.93
CA LEU A 448 29.11 2.30 15.04
C LEU A 448 27.68 1.96 14.64
N LEU A 449 26.75 2.11 15.57
CA LEU A 449 25.36 1.72 15.40
C LEU A 449 24.49 2.97 15.35
N GLU A 450 23.62 3.02 14.34
CA GLU A 450 22.66 4.10 14.18
C GLU A 450 21.27 3.49 13.93
N VAL A 451 20.29 3.82 14.77
CA VAL A 451 18.92 3.33 14.69
C VAL A 451 18.02 4.46 14.22
N ARG A 452 17.33 4.26 13.10
CA ARG A 452 16.42 5.21 12.48
C ARG A 452 15.04 4.60 12.27
N THR A 453 13.99 5.41 12.34
CA THR A 453 12.66 5.01 11.86
C THR A 453 12.46 5.32 10.39
N ILE A 454 11.58 4.58 9.74
CA ILE A 454 10.98 4.91 8.45
C ILE A 454 9.50 5.23 8.70
N SER A 455 9.16 6.52 8.56
CA SER A 455 7.82 7.07 8.78
C SER A 455 7.41 7.90 7.56
N GLY A 456 6.38 7.46 6.83
CA GLY A 456 5.93 8.14 5.62
C GLY A 456 7.05 8.27 4.59
N ASN A 457 7.51 9.49 4.31
CA ASN A 457 8.62 9.79 3.39
C ASN A 457 9.90 10.24 4.11
N SER A 458 9.94 10.18 5.43
CA SER A 458 11.01 10.73 6.25
C SER A 458 11.67 9.67 7.12
N THR A 459 12.93 9.90 7.47
CA THR A 459 13.67 9.09 8.45
C THR A 459 14.09 9.97 9.62
N SER A 460 13.78 9.54 10.84
CA SER A 460 14.26 10.21 12.06
C SER A 460 15.26 9.32 12.80
N LEU A 461 16.33 9.93 13.31
CA LEU A 461 17.30 9.27 14.19
C LEU A 461 16.65 9.01 15.56
N LEU A 462 16.62 7.76 15.98
CA LEU A 462 16.15 7.38 17.32
C LEU A 462 17.29 7.26 18.32
N TRP A 463 18.42 6.70 17.90
CA TRP A 463 19.55 6.44 18.78
C TRP A 463 20.83 6.18 17.97
N GLU A 464 21.97 6.60 18.52
CA GLU A 464 23.31 6.26 18.03
C GLU A 464 24.22 5.97 19.24
N ASN A 465 25.13 5.02 19.09
CA ASN A 465 25.99 4.60 20.20
C ASN A 465 27.16 5.56 20.48
N GLU A 466 27.50 6.45 19.54
CA GLU A 466 28.62 7.38 19.68
C GLU A 466 28.30 8.51 20.67
N SER A 467 27.12 9.12 20.56
CA SER A 467 26.69 10.18 21.49
C SER A 467 26.02 9.64 22.75
N SER A 468 25.41 8.45 22.69
CA SER A 468 24.62 7.86 23.78
C SER A 468 25.02 6.40 24.05
N PRO A 469 26.01 6.14 24.93
CA PRO A 469 26.54 4.80 25.16
C PRO A 469 25.59 3.85 25.92
N SER A 470 24.52 4.38 26.54
CA SER A 470 23.50 3.55 27.18
C SER A 470 22.49 2.98 26.16
N LEU A 471 22.06 1.73 26.38
CA LEU A 471 21.06 1.08 25.53
C LEU A 471 19.71 1.82 25.59
N PRO A 472 19.07 2.09 24.44
CA PRO A 472 17.83 2.86 24.39
C PRO A 472 16.61 2.02 24.79
N THR A 473 15.53 2.70 25.18
CA THR A 473 14.17 2.13 25.19
C THR A 473 13.33 2.92 24.20
N PHE A 474 12.74 2.25 23.21
CA PHE A 474 11.92 2.91 22.19
C PHE A 474 10.46 2.93 22.64
N GLN A 475 9.91 4.13 22.87
CA GLN A 475 8.49 4.35 23.18
C GLN A 475 7.89 5.17 22.04
N LEU A 476 7.58 4.50 20.93
CA LEU A 476 6.97 5.10 19.74
C LEU A 476 5.81 4.20 19.31
N GLU A 477 4.67 4.81 18.99
CA GLU A 477 3.51 4.08 18.47
C GLU A 477 3.48 4.16 16.93
N PRO A 478 3.42 3.02 16.23
CA PRO A 478 3.32 3.00 14.78
C PRO A 478 1.93 3.46 14.30
N VAL A 479 1.80 4.73 13.93
CA VAL A 479 0.53 5.37 13.51
C VAL A 479 0.54 5.88 12.06
N ASP A 480 1.60 5.61 11.31
CA ASP A 480 1.73 6.12 9.94
C ASP A 480 1.02 5.24 8.91
N SER A 481 -0.04 5.77 8.30
CA SER A 481 -0.80 5.12 7.22
C SER A 481 -0.04 4.89 5.90
N SER A 482 1.25 5.26 5.83
CA SER A 482 2.06 5.10 4.62
C SER A 482 3.49 4.69 4.92
N THR A 483 4.01 3.77 4.09
CA THR A 483 5.38 3.25 4.19
C THR A 483 6.15 3.45 2.89
N ASP A 484 7.26 4.18 2.96
CA ASP A 484 8.23 4.37 1.87
C ASP A 484 9.60 3.76 2.24
N LEU A 485 9.78 2.49 1.90
CA LEU A 485 11.04 1.76 2.08
C LEU A 485 12.15 2.21 1.10
N ALA A 486 11.91 3.20 0.24
CA ALA A 486 12.87 3.67 -0.76
C ALA A 486 13.45 5.06 -0.41
N SER A 487 12.60 6.09 -0.35
CA SER A 487 13.05 7.47 -0.20
C SER A 487 13.71 7.72 1.15
N GLY A 488 13.20 7.09 2.21
CA GLY A 488 13.78 7.19 3.55
C GLY A 488 15.23 6.71 3.60
N ILE A 489 15.47 5.49 3.12
CA ILE A 489 16.81 4.89 3.02
C ILE A 489 17.73 5.75 2.15
N ARG A 490 17.23 6.22 0.99
CA ARG A 490 18.01 7.06 0.06
C ARG A 490 18.41 8.40 0.68
N SER A 491 17.51 9.05 1.40
CA SER A 491 17.74 10.38 1.98
C SER A 491 18.80 10.34 3.07
N THR A 492 18.77 9.31 3.91
CA THR A 492 19.76 9.08 4.97
C THR A 492 21.17 8.97 4.38
N ILE A 493 21.32 8.17 3.32
CA ILE A 493 22.63 7.92 2.70
C ILE A 493 23.15 9.15 1.94
N LYS A 494 22.26 9.99 1.37
CA LYS A 494 22.67 11.24 0.70
C LYS A 494 23.19 12.29 1.68
N VAL A 495 22.55 12.44 2.85
CA VAL A 495 22.96 13.44 3.86
C VAL A 495 24.37 13.15 4.39
N GLU A 496 24.78 11.88 4.44
CA GLU A 496 26.14 11.49 4.82
C GLU A 496 27.20 11.94 3.80
N GLU A 497 26.90 11.96 2.50
CA GLU A 497 27.84 12.39 1.45
C GLU A 497 28.17 13.89 1.56
N ASP A 498 27.19 14.73 1.94
CA ASP A 498 27.40 16.18 2.07
C ASP A 498 28.24 16.53 3.32
N GLN A 499 28.08 15.79 4.42
CA GLN A 499 28.86 16.02 5.66
C GLN A 499 30.30 15.47 5.61
N THR A 500 30.56 14.44 4.80
CA THR A 500 31.90 13.81 4.69
C THR A 500 32.79 14.46 3.62
N SER A 501 32.31 15.51 2.94
CA SER A 501 33.02 16.14 1.82
C SER A 501 34.24 17.01 2.20
N THR A 502 34.54 17.23 3.48
CA THR A 502 35.71 18.03 3.89
C THR A 502 36.85 17.27 4.56
N ASN A 503 36.71 16.00 4.97
CA ASN A 503 37.84 15.20 5.47
C ASN A 503 37.53 13.69 5.50
N ALA A 504 38.18 12.91 4.62
CA ALA A 504 38.72 11.55 4.83
C ALA A 504 38.48 10.56 3.67
N LYS A 505 39.58 10.21 2.98
CA LYS A 505 39.77 8.88 2.39
C LYS A 505 39.95 7.86 3.53
N ARG A 506 38.87 7.31 4.08
CA ARG A 506 38.89 6.05 4.84
C ARG A 506 37.58 5.31 4.57
N SER A 507 37.63 4.22 3.80
CA SER A 507 36.46 3.40 3.48
C SER A 507 36.12 2.50 4.66
N SER A 508 35.37 3.00 5.63
CA SER A 508 34.75 2.12 6.63
C SER A 508 33.75 1.19 5.92
N ARG A 509 33.75 -0.09 6.28
CA ARG A 509 32.75 -1.04 5.77
C ARG A 509 31.41 -0.72 6.41
N ALA A 510 30.37 -0.55 5.60
CA ALA A 510 29.03 -0.24 6.06
C ALA A 510 28.03 -1.33 5.67
N ALA A 511 27.05 -1.59 6.53
CA ALA A 511 25.92 -2.47 6.25
C ALA A 511 24.62 -1.83 6.75
N ALA A 512 23.51 -2.08 6.05
CA ALA A 512 22.18 -1.68 6.50
C ALA A 512 21.37 -2.90 6.96
N VAL A 513 20.53 -2.71 7.96
CA VAL A 513 19.56 -3.69 8.44
C VAL A 513 18.17 -3.06 8.43
N LEU A 514 17.18 -3.71 7.83
CA LEU A 514 15.80 -3.24 7.77
C LEU A 514 14.88 -4.22 8.51
N PHE A 515 14.20 -3.75 9.56
CA PHE A 515 13.11 -4.47 10.22
C PHE A 515 11.78 -3.93 9.71
N SER A 516 11.04 -4.75 8.98
CA SER A 516 9.76 -4.38 8.37
C SER A 516 8.92 -5.63 8.11
N ASP A 517 7.63 -5.47 7.93
CA ASP A 517 6.77 -6.50 7.38
C ASP A 517 6.72 -6.47 5.85
N GLY A 518 7.42 -5.53 5.20
CA GLY A 518 7.46 -5.39 3.75
C GLY A 518 6.27 -4.61 3.18
N GLY A 519 5.52 -3.90 4.02
CA GLY A 519 4.56 -2.89 3.58
C GLY A 519 5.23 -1.80 2.76
N HIS A 520 4.74 -1.56 1.55
CA HIS A 520 5.18 -0.44 0.72
C HIS A 520 4.02 0.05 -0.14
N ASN A 521 3.57 1.27 0.13
CA ASN A 521 2.40 1.83 -0.54
C ASN A 521 2.63 3.23 -1.12
N ARG A 522 3.83 3.79 -0.95
CA ARG A 522 4.17 5.15 -1.37
C ARG A 522 5.65 5.26 -1.68
N GLY A 523 6.01 6.09 -2.65
CA GLY A 523 7.41 6.42 -2.96
C GLY A 523 7.94 5.79 -4.24
N GLY A 524 9.27 5.85 -4.39
CA GLY A 524 9.99 5.16 -5.47
C GLY A 524 10.10 3.66 -5.21
N SER A 525 10.52 2.89 -6.21
CA SER A 525 10.63 1.43 -6.07
C SER A 525 11.72 1.03 -5.04
N PRO A 526 11.42 0.22 -4.01
CA PRO A 526 12.43 -0.29 -3.08
C PRO A 526 13.51 -1.12 -3.79
N LEU A 527 13.14 -1.83 -4.86
CA LEU A 527 14.06 -2.65 -5.66
C LEU A 527 15.09 -1.80 -6.43
N GLU A 528 14.70 -0.61 -6.89
CA GLU A 528 15.63 0.32 -7.53
C GLU A 528 16.64 0.86 -6.52
N ILE A 529 16.21 1.16 -5.29
CA ILE A 529 17.11 1.56 -4.22
C ILE A 529 18.09 0.44 -3.87
N SER A 530 17.63 -0.81 -3.74
CA SER A 530 18.52 -1.95 -3.49
C SER A 530 19.62 -2.07 -4.55
N LYS A 531 19.31 -1.85 -5.83
CA LYS A 531 20.32 -1.83 -6.91
C LYS A 531 21.31 -0.67 -6.75
N LEU A 532 20.84 0.52 -6.35
CA LEU A 532 21.73 1.65 -6.06
C LEU A 532 22.67 1.35 -4.88
N LEU A 533 22.17 0.68 -3.84
CA LEU A 533 22.97 0.25 -2.70
C LEU A 533 24.03 -0.78 -3.09
N ALA A 534 23.70 -1.72 -3.98
CA ALA A 534 24.64 -2.70 -4.52
C ALA A 534 25.83 -2.04 -5.23
N VAL A 535 25.57 -1.01 -6.06
CA VAL A 535 26.62 -0.23 -6.73
C VAL A 535 27.53 0.47 -5.73
N ARG A 536 27.01 0.84 -4.57
CA ARG A 536 27.73 1.48 -3.46
C ARG A 536 28.38 0.46 -2.50
N ASN A 537 28.28 -0.84 -2.78
CA ASN A 537 28.78 -1.92 -1.94
C ASN A 537 28.27 -1.85 -0.48
N LEU A 538 27.01 -1.41 -0.32
CA LEU A 538 26.32 -1.32 0.97
C LEU A 538 25.18 -2.36 0.98
N PRO A 539 25.42 -3.57 1.53
CA PRO A 539 24.40 -4.60 1.58
C PRO A 539 23.28 -4.21 2.56
N ILE A 540 22.02 -4.43 2.16
CA ILE A 540 20.86 -4.32 3.06
C ILE A 540 20.39 -5.72 3.49
N HIS A 541 20.46 -6.00 4.78
CA HIS A 541 19.91 -7.21 5.38
C HIS A 541 18.49 -6.92 5.86
N THR A 542 17.51 -7.67 5.39
CA THR A 542 16.11 -7.45 5.76
C THR A 542 15.64 -8.50 6.75
N VAL A 543 14.98 -8.10 7.83
CA VAL A 543 14.33 -8.96 8.82
C VAL A 543 12.83 -8.83 8.65
N GLY A 544 12.18 -9.91 8.22
CA GLY A 544 10.73 -9.95 8.00
C GLY A 544 9.97 -10.21 9.28
N ILE A 545 9.21 -9.21 9.75
CA ILE A 545 8.38 -9.31 10.95
C ILE A 545 6.91 -9.53 10.55
N GLY A 546 6.23 -10.48 11.20
CA GLY A 546 4.80 -10.71 10.99
C GLY A 546 4.43 -12.11 10.49
N SER A 547 3.12 -12.36 10.39
CA SER A 547 2.61 -13.65 9.94
C SER A 547 2.80 -13.86 8.44
N TYR A 548 3.06 -15.12 8.06
CA TYR A 548 3.06 -15.60 6.67
C TYR A 548 1.72 -16.25 6.31
N GLN A 549 0.91 -16.57 7.31
CA GLN A 549 -0.42 -17.15 7.12
C GLN A 549 -1.42 -16.01 6.98
N ARG A 550 -2.27 -16.12 5.96
CA ARG A 550 -3.35 -15.15 5.72
C ARG A 550 -4.41 -15.33 6.80
N PRO A 551 -4.64 -14.34 7.67
CA PRO A 551 -5.76 -14.40 8.57
C PRO A 551 -7.09 -14.28 7.81
N PRO A 552 -8.20 -14.84 8.34
CA PRO A 552 -9.53 -14.51 7.84
C PRO A 552 -9.79 -13.00 7.98
N ASP A 553 -9.93 -12.33 6.84
CA ASP A 553 -10.09 -10.88 6.78
C ASP A 553 -10.86 -10.49 5.52
N LEU A 554 -11.74 -9.51 5.65
CA LEU A 554 -12.36 -8.84 4.53
C LEU A 554 -11.86 -7.38 4.55
N ALA A 555 -11.60 -6.80 3.39
CA ALA A 555 -11.21 -5.40 3.32
C ALA A 555 -11.76 -4.76 2.07
N VAL A 556 -12.17 -3.50 2.15
CA VAL A 556 -12.50 -2.71 0.96
C VAL A 556 -11.19 -2.12 0.44
N LEU A 557 -10.76 -2.51 -0.75
CA LEU A 557 -9.49 -2.04 -1.35
C LEU A 557 -9.67 -0.75 -2.15
N SER A 558 -10.71 -0.70 -2.98
CA SER A 558 -10.99 0.48 -3.82
C SER A 558 -12.43 0.52 -4.31
N VAL A 559 -12.85 1.72 -4.73
CA VAL A 559 -14.16 1.97 -5.34
C VAL A 559 -13.95 2.71 -6.65
N GLN A 560 -14.22 2.03 -7.76
CA GLN A 560 -14.21 2.63 -9.09
C GLN A 560 -15.59 3.23 -9.39
N LYS A 561 -15.63 4.52 -9.67
CA LYS A 561 -16.87 5.29 -9.86
C LYS A 561 -16.64 6.47 -10.83
N PRO A 562 -17.68 7.00 -11.49
CA PRO A 562 -17.56 8.22 -12.27
C PRO A 562 -17.28 9.43 -11.36
N PRO A 563 -16.51 10.44 -11.81
CA PRO A 563 -16.26 11.64 -11.02
C PRO A 563 -17.56 12.41 -10.72
N SER A 564 -18.46 12.47 -11.70
CA SER A 564 -19.75 13.14 -11.62
C SER A 564 -20.84 12.38 -12.39
N VAL A 565 -22.10 12.60 -12.01
CA VAL A 565 -23.32 12.10 -12.68
C VAL A 565 -24.34 13.23 -12.80
N PHE A 566 -25.26 13.19 -13.76
CA PHE A 566 -26.38 14.12 -13.77
C PHE A 566 -27.40 13.71 -12.69
N LYS A 567 -28.13 14.67 -12.11
CA LYS A 567 -29.02 14.40 -10.97
C LYS A 567 -30.09 13.33 -11.23
N GLU A 568 -30.57 13.19 -12.46
CA GLU A 568 -31.58 12.20 -12.86
C GLU A 568 -30.97 10.83 -13.18
N ASP A 569 -29.64 10.73 -13.25
CA ASP A 569 -28.95 9.50 -13.65
C ASP A 569 -28.74 8.56 -12.47
N ARG A 570 -28.11 7.42 -12.76
CA ARG A 570 -27.73 6.41 -11.79
C ARG A 570 -26.22 6.41 -11.58
N VAL A 571 -25.80 6.24 -10.33
CA VAL A 571 -24.39 6.05 -9.98
C VAL A 571 -24.07 4.58 -10.14
N ARG A 572 -23.19 4.27 -11.08
CA ARG A 572 -22.66 2.92 -11.31
C ARG A 572 -21.18 2.86 -11.01
N GLY A 573 -20.75 1.76 -10.41
CA GLY A 573 -19.35 1.55 -10.11
C GLY A 573 -19.02 0.12 -9.72
N THR A 574 -17.75 -0.10 -9.39
CA THR A 574 -17.23 -1.39 -8.96
C THR A 574 -16.47 -1.24 -7.65
N ILE A 575 -16.85 -2.02 -6.64
CA ILE A 575 -16.15 -2.17 -5.38
C ILE A 575 -15.18 -3.33 -5.53
N THR A 576 -13.90 -3.09 -5.24
CA THR A 576 -12.90 -4.15 -5.11
C THR A 576 -12.76 -4.50 -3.63
N LEU A 577 -13.05 -5.74 -3.28
CA LEU A 577 -12.80 -6.30 -1.95
C LEU A 577 -11.56 -7.20 -1.97
N LYS A 578 -10.84 -7.22 -0.86
CA LYS A 578 -9.95 -8.32 -0.49
C LYS A 578 -10.78 -9.37 0.22
N ASP A 579 -10.90 -10.56 -0.36
CA ASP A 579 -11.69 -11.69 0.17
C ASP A 579 -10.73 -12.82 0.56
N ASP A 580 -10.28 -12.79 1.81
CA ASP A 580 -9.51 -13.86 2.47
C ASP A 580 -10.39 -14.63 3.48
N LEU A 581 -11.72 -14.54 3.36
CA LEU A 581 -12.65 -15.26 4.21
C LEU A 581 -12.71 -16.75 3.83
N ILE A 582 -13.05 -17.58 4.81
CA ILE A 582 -13.35 -18.99 4.58
C ILE A 582 -14.53 -19.09 3.58
N PRO A 583 -14.42 -19.92 2.53
CA PRO A 583 -15.50 -20.09 1.57
C PRO A 583 -16.85 -20.43 2.24
N GLY A 584 -17.89 -19.64 1.95
CA GLY A 584 -19.23 -19.80 2.52
C GLY A 584 -19.54 -18.92 3.74
N THR A 585 -18.57 -18.20 4.31
CA THR A 585 -18.83 -17.24 5.41
C THR A 585 -19.72 -16.09 4.91
N PRO A 586 -20.93 -15.89 5.45
CA PRO A 586 -21.82 -14.82 5.01
C PRO A 586 -21.30 -13.46 5.47
N PHE A 587 -21.42 -12.46 4.61
CA PHE A 587 -21.12 -11.07 4.92
C PHE A 587 -22.07 -10.11 4.20
N HIS A 588 -22.22 -8.92 4.77
CA HIS A 588 -23.13 -7.90 4.27
C HIS A 588 -22.34 -6.66 3.84
N LEU A 589 -22.41 -6.35 2.55
CA LEU A 589 -21.75 -5.20 1.94
C LEU A 589 -22.77 -4.09 1.72
N VAL A 590 -22.49 -2.89 2.21
CA VAL A 590 -23.43 -1.76 2.15
C VAL A 590 -22.75 -0.47 1.71
N ILE A 591 -23.46 0.37 0.96
CA ILE A 591 -23.11 1.76 0.68
C ILE A 591 -24.02 2.64 1.52
N LYS A 592 -23.41 3.48 2.36
CA LYS A 592 -24.13 4.42 3.24
C LYS A 592 -23.91 5.87 2.84
N ASP A 593 -24.92 6.72 3.02
CA ASP A 593 -24.79 8.19 2.92
C ASP A 593 -24.12 8.77 4.19
N SER A 594 -23.86 10.07 4.15
CA SER A 594 -23.39 10.93 5.23
C SER A 594 -24.24 10.88 6.51
N ASP A 595 -25.55 10.65 6.42
CA ASP A 595 -26.45 10.44 7.57
C ASP A 595 -26.51 8.98 8.04
N ASN A 596 -25.65 8.12 7.47
CA ASN A 596 -25.56 6.69 7.74
C ASN A 596 -26.76 5.85 7.23
N SER A 597 -27.63 6.42 6.40
CA SER A 597 -28.70 5.66 5.69
C SER A 597 -28.11 4.72 4.64
N ILE A 598 -28.72 3.54 4.47
CA ILE A 598 -28.29 2.53 3.47
C ILE A 598 -28.92 2.89 2.12
N ILE A 599 -28.08 3.03 1.09
CA ILE A 599 -28.47 3.38 -0.28
C ILE A 599 -28.48 2.14 -1.16
N TRP A 600 -27.53 1.25 -0.93
CA TRP A 600 -27.34 0.01 -1.67
C TRP A 600 -26.74 -1.03 -0.74
N ASP A 601 -27.19 -2.26 -0.85
CA ASP A 601 -26.71 -3.39 -0.07
C ASP A 601 -26.69 -4.69 -0.87
N GLN A 602 -25.83 -5.61 -0.44
CA GLN A 602 -25.79 -6.96 -0.98
C GLN A 602 -25.30 -7.95 0.07
N ASN A 603 -26.04 -9.06 0.21
CA ASN A 603 -25.63 -10.22 0.99
C ASN A 603 -24.80 -11.16 0.12
N LEU A 604 -23.59 -11.47 0.57
CA LEU A 604 -22.62 -12.30 -0.15
C LEU A 604 -22.01 -13.33 0.79
N SER A 605 -21.31 -14.30 0.21
CA SER A 605 -20.48 -15.26 0.95
C SER A 605 -19.03 -15.16 0.51
N GLY A 606 -18.10 -15.35 1.44
CA GLY A 606 -16.66 -15.40 1.18
C GLY A 606 -16.32 -16.52 0.21
N LEU A 607 -15.27 -16.32 -0.60
CA LEU A 607 -14.85 -17.25 -1.64
C LEU A 607 -13.33 -17.51 -1.69
N ASP A 608 -12.51 -16.90 -0.81
CA ASP A 608 -11.03 -16.91 -0.84
C ASP A 608 -10.47 -16.56 -2.24
N LEU A 609 -11.07 -15.56 -2.89
CA LEU A 609 -10.65 -15.12 -4.23
C LEU A 609 -9.48 -14.13 -4.20
N ARG A 610 -8.99 -13.73 -3.02
CA ARG A 610 -8.01 -12.66 -2.77
C ARG A 610 -8.46 -11.28 -3.18
N ARG A 611 -9.01 -11.15 -4.40
CA ARG A 611 -9.56 -9.92 -4.95
C ARG A 611 -10.89 -10.23 -5.63
N ARG A 612 -11.95 -9.60 -5.16
CA ARG A 612 -13.30 -9.77 -5.69
C ARG A 612 -13.86 -8.43 -6.11
N GLU A 613 -14.41 -8.37 -7.31
CA GLU A 613 -15.06 -7.17 -7.85
C GLU A 613 -16.58 -7.33 -7.77
N ILE A 614 -17.25 -6.33 -7.21
CA ILE A 614 -18.70 -6.29 -7.02
C ILE A 614 -19.22 -5.00 -7.64
N GLN A 615 -20.20 -5.12 -8.54
CA GLN A 615 -20.81 -3.97 -9.18
C GLN A 615 -21.94 -3.42 -8.30
N PHE A 616 -22.04 -2.09 -8.22
CA PHE A 616 -23.14 -1.41 -7.56
C PHE A 616 -23.84 -0.44 -8.52
N ASP A 617 -25.13 -0.24 -8.31
CA ASP A 617 -25.98 0.64 -9.12
C ASP A 617 -27.13 1.21 -8.27
N PHE A 618 -27.20 2.52 -8.08
CA PHE A 618 -28.30 3.21 -7.37
C PHE A 618 -28.66 4.56 -8.03
N PRO A 619 -29.91 5.03 -7.92
CA PRO A 619 -30.33 6.31 -8.49
C PRO A 619 -29.76 7.51 -7.70
N ALA A 620 -29.29 8.55 -8.40
CA ALA A 620 -28.79 9.76 -7.75
C ALA A 620 -29.92 10.71 -7.30
N LYS A 621 -31.07 10.66 -8.00
CA LYS A 621 -32.19 11.61 -7.86
C LYS A 621 -32.65 11.82 -6.43
N GLU A 622 -33.02 10.75 -5.72
CA GLU A 622 -33.58 10.81 -4.36
C GLU A 622 -32.58 11.42 -3.36
N LEU A 623 -31.29 11.12 -3.53
CA LEU A 623 -30.21 11.67 -2.69
C LEU A 623 -30.01 13.17 -2.93
N VAL A 624 -30.15 13.59 -4.19
CA VAL A 624 -30.04 15.00 -4.58
C VAL A 624 -31.22 15.80 -4.04
N GLU A 625 -32.44 15.33 -4.25
CA GLU A 625 -33.67 15.98 -3.77
C GLU A 625 -33.65 16.14 -2.25
N LYS A 626 -33.33 15.07 -1.51
CA LYS A 626 -33.18 15.11 -0.05
C LYS A 626 -32.15 16.13 0.43
N LYS A 627 -31.03 16.28 -0.29
CA LYS A 627 -30.01 17.28 0.05
C LYS A 627 -30.43 18.70 -0.30
N GLN A 628 -31.15 18.89 -1.41
CA GLN A 628 -31.71 20.19 -1.77
C GLN A 628 -32.71 20.67 -0.72
N ASP A 629 -33.58 19.79 -0.25
CA ASP A 629 -34.54 20.10 0.83
C ASP A 629 -33.82 20.53 2.13
N SER A 630 -32.68 19.92 2.44
CA SER A 630 -31.89 20.25 3.63
C SER A 630 -31.14 21.59 3.55
N LEU A 631 -30.90 22.11 2.34
CA LEU A 631 -30.19 23.38 2.12
C LEU A 631 -31.10 24.61 2.30
N GLY A 632 -32.41 24.41 2.47
CA GLY A 632 -33.41 25.47 2.66
C GLY A 632 -33.78 26.20 1.38
N GLU A 633 -35.00 26.73 1.29
CA GLU A 633 -35.50 27.54 0.17
C GLU A 633 -34.91 28.96 0.18
N ASN A 634 -33.59 29.11 0.07
CA ASN A 634 -33.03 30.38 -0.36
C ASN A 634 -33.18 30.48 -1.88
N GLN A 635 -34.28 31.08 -2.34
CA GLN A 635 -34.68 31.17 -3.76
C GLN A 635 -33.63 31.82 -4.69
N GLU A 636 -32.62 32.50 -4.14
CA GLU A 636 -31.53 33.14 -4.90
C GLU A 636 -30.27 32.27 -5.08
N LEU A 637 -30.14 31.15 -4.36
CA LEU A 637 -28.91 30.37 -4.28
C LEU A 637 -28.95 29.19 -5.26
N ILE A 638 -28.15 29.27 -6.32
CA ILE A 638 -28.08 28.25 -7.38
C ILE A 638 -26.90 27.31 -7.11
N VAL A 639 -27.22 26.06 -6.74
CA VAL A 639 -26.23 25.00 -6.56
C VAL A 639 -26.12 24.18 -7.84
N HIS A 640 -24.98 24.30 -8.54
CA HIS A 640 -24.74 23.62 -9.82
C HIS A 640 -24.26 22.18 -9.67
N SER A 641 -23.64 21.88 -8.53
CA SER A 641 -23.13 20.55 -8.21
C SER A 641 -23.32 20.25 -6.74
N ILE A 642 -23.95 19.11 -6.44
CA ILE A 642 -24.15 18.63 -5.07
C ILE A 642 -23.24 17.43 -4.83
N PRO A 643 -22.28 17.51 -3.89
CA PRO A 643 -21.44 16.37 -3.56
C PRO A 643 -22.23 15.32 -2.76
N LEU A 644 -22.42 14.14 -3.36
CA LEU A 644 -22.93 12.96 -2.67
C LEU A 644 -21.76 12.31 -1.93
N ARG A 645 -21.77 12.35 -0.60
CA ARG A 645 -20.68 11.84 0.26
C ARG A 645 -21.10 10.48 0.80
N LEU A 646 -20.41 9.45 0.34
CA LEU A 646 -20.79 8.06 0.52
C LEU A 646 -19.66 7.30 1.22
N LYS A 647 -19.98 6.15 1.79
CA LYS A 647 -18.98 5.22 2.30
C LYS A 647 -19.41 3.79 1.98
N VAL A 648 -18.48 3.01 1.45
CA VAL A 648 -18.63 1.56 1.38
C VAL A 648 -18.25 1.02 2.74
N VAL A 649 -19.10 0.16 3.28
CA VAL A 649 -18.92 -0.49 4.57
C VAL A 649 -19.17 -1.98 4.39
N VAL A 650 -18.22 -2.79 4.83
CA VAL A 650 -18.45 -4.19 5.14
C VAL A 650 -18.84 -4.28 6.61
N GLU A 651 -19.95 -4.95 6.91
CA GLU A 651 -20.33 -5.15 8.32
C GLU A 651 -19.37 -6.12 9.02
N PRO A 652 -18.93 -5.84 10.27
CA PRO A 652 -17.98 -6.67 10.98
C PRO A 652 -18.39 -8.14 11.05
N ILE A 653 -17.45 -9.04 10.75
CA ILE A 653 -17.68 -10.49 10.79
C ILE A 653 -17.01 -11.08 12.04
N GLU A 654 -17.65 -12.06 12.66
CA GLU A 654 -17.05 -12.76 13.80
C GLU A 654 -15.76 -13.50 13.38
N GLY A 655 -14.65 -13.22 14.07
CA GLY A 655 -13.34 -13.81 13.78
C GLY A 655 -12.50 -13.06 12.73
N GLU A 656 -12.96 -11.90 12.27
CA GLU A 656 -12.20 -11.00 11.41
C GLU A 656 -11.01 -10.34 12.14
N SER A 657 -9.89 -10.17 11.45
CA SER A 657 -8.64 -9.73 12.07
C SER A 657 -8.48 -8.21 12.16
N GLU A 658 -8.93 -7.45 11.17
CA GLU A 658 -8.89 -5.99 11.19
C GLU A 658 -10.22 -5.43 10.74
N LEU A 659 -10.79 -4.50 11.51
CA LEU A 659 -12.10 -3.90 11.21
C LEU A 659 -11.94 -2.49 10.60
N GLY A 660 -10.78 -1.85 10.78
CA GLY A 660 -10.52 -0.51 10.27
C GLY A 660 -10.42 -0.45 8.74
N ASN A 661 -10.16 -1.57 8.08
CA ASN A 661 -10.03 -1.70 6.63
C ASN A 661 -11.36 -2.03 5.91
N ASN A 662 -12.47 -2.12 6.66
CA ASN A 662 -13.81 -2.40 6.14
C ASN A 662 -14.57 -1.17 5.65
N ILE A 663 -13.96 0.02 5.72
CA ILE A 663 -14.62 1.27 5.39
C ILE A 663 -13.77 2.07 4.40
N ILE A 664 -14.34 2.38 3.22
CA ILE A 664 -13.77 3.36 2.30
C ILE A 664 -14.78 4.48 2.03
N PRO A 665 -14.47 5.74 2.40
CA PRO A 665 -15.27 6.88 1.99
C PRO A 665 -14.99 7.24 0.52
N PHE A 666 -16.03 7.63 -0.19
CA PHE A 666 -15.95 8.18 -1.54
C PHE A 666 -17.02 9.24 -1.76
N SER A 667 -16.93 9.96 -2.88
CA SER A 667 -17.86 11.03 -3.22
C SER A 667 -18.23 10.96 -4.69
N VAL A 668 -19.41 11.41 -5.06
CA VAL A 668 -19.83 11.55 -6.46
C VAL A 668 -20.48 12.93 -6.61
N ASP A 669 -20.10 13.67 -7.64
CA ASP A 669 -20.68 14.99 -7.89
C ASP A 669 -21.95 14.86 -8.70
N ALA A 670 -23.09 15.24 -8.11
CA ALA A 670 -24.36 15.27 -8.81
C ALA A 670 -24.56 16.65 -9.45
N ILE A 671 -24.49 16.70 -10.77
CA ILE A 671 -24.70 17.90 -11.56
C ILE A 671 -26.20 18.18 -11.68
N THR A 672 -26.63 19.36 -11.28
CA THR A 672 -28.07 19.71 -11.20
C THR A 672 -28.61 20.35 -12.48
N ARG A 673 -27.75 20.94 -13.31
CA ARG A 673 -28.11 21.57 -14.60
C ARG A 673 -27.31 21.00 -15.77
N LYS A 674 -27.91 21.00 -16.96
CA LYS A 674 -27.21 20.67 -18.20
C LYS A 674 -26.40 21.86 -18.70
N ASN A 675 -25.28 21.59 -19.36
CA ASN A 675 -24.54 22.58 -20.14
C ASN A 675 -25.37 22.94 -21.38
N ARG A 676 -25.47 24.23 -21.69
CA ARG A 676 -26.30 24.70 -22.80
C ARG A 676 -25.44 25.22 -23.95
N LEU A 677 -25.59 24.62 -25.13
CA LEU A 677 -24.87 24.98 -26.35
C LEU A 677 -25.81 25.61 -27.36
N LEU A 678 -25.56 26.86 -27.76
CA LEU A 678 -26.26 27.52 -28.84
C LEU A 678 -25.41 27.50 -30.11
N ILE A 679 -25.88 26.84 -31.16
CA ILE A 679 -25.21 26.83 -32.46
C ILE A 679 -26.02 27.71 -33.42
N LEU A 680 -25.36 28.71 -33.98
CA LEU A 680 -25.93 29.66 -34.91
C LEU A 680 -25.27 29.51 -36.28
N ASP A 681 -26.06 29.31 -37.33
CA ASP A 681 -25.51 29.23 -38.68
C ASP A 681 -26.56 29.68 -39.71
N ASN A 682 -26.14 30.06 -40.91
CA ASN A 682 -27.09 30.43 -41.98
C ASN A 682 -27.52 29.23 -42.84
N ARG A 683 -26.95 28.05 -42.61
CA ARG A 683 -27.30 26.80 -43.30
C ARG A 683 -26.74 25.59 -42.56
N PRO A 684 -27.33 24.39 -42.74
CA PRO A 684 -26.71 23.14 -42.29
C PRO A 684 -25.37 22.88 -43.01
N ARG A 685 -24.33 22.60 -42.21
CA ARG A 685 -23.00 22.16 -42.66
C ARG A 685 -22.67 20.78 -42.08
N TRP A 686 -21.73 20.07 -42.72
CA TRP A 686 -21.26 18.77 -42.21
C TRP A 686 -20.68 18.91 -40.80
N GLU A 687 -19.84 19.91 -40.56
CA GLU A 687 -19.29 20.20 -39.23
C GLU A 687 -20.40 20.41 -38.21
N THR A 688 -21.37 21.28 -38.52
CA THR A 688 -22.48 21.56 -37.61
C THR A 688 -23.32 20.32 -37.29
N ARG A 689 -23.55 19.44 -38.28
CA ARG A 689 -24.24 18.16 -38.06
C ARG A 689 -23.47 17.25 -37.10
N TYR A 690 -22.17 17.08 -37.31
CA TYR A 690 -21.36 16.20 -36.46
C TYR A 690 -21.17 16.77 -35.05
N LEU A 691 -21.05 18.10 -34.94
CA LEU A 691 -21.00 18.80 -33.66
C LEU A 691 -22.31 18.66 -32.88
N LYS A 692 -23.45 18.93 -33.54
CA LYS A 692 -24.79 18.75 -32.95
C LYS A 692 -24.98 17.31 -32.45
N ASN A 693 -24.73 16.32 -33.31
CA ASN A 693 -24.87 14.91 -32.96
C ASN A 693 -23.94 14.46 -31.82
N LEU A 694 -22.75 15.05 -31.71
CA LEU A 694 -21.81 14.71 -30.65
C LEU A 694 -22.37 15.09 -29.28
N PHE A 695 -22.90 16.32 -29.15
CA PHE A 695 -23.38 16.85 -27.87
C PHE A 695 -24.82 16.44 -27.56
N GLU A 696 -25.70 16.24 -28.54
CA GLU A 696 -27.06 15.71 -28.29
C GLU A 696 -27.05 14.29 -27.71
N ARG A 697 -25.99 13.51 -27.97
CA ARG A 697 -25.82 12.16 -27.40
C ARG A 697 -25.37 12.17 -25.94
N ASP A 698 -24.84 13.30 -25.44
CA ASP A 698 -24.37 13.43 -24.07
C ASP A 698 -25.47 14.09 -23.23
N GLU A 699 -26.01 13.35 -22.26
CA GLU A 699 -27.12 13.80 -21.40
C GLU A 699 -26.78 15.04 -20.57
N LYS A 700 -25.49 15.35 -20.41
CA LYS A 700 -25.00 16.58 -19.76
C LYS A 700 -25.25 17.83 -20.59
N TRP A 701 -25.61 17.69 -21.87
CA TRP A 701 -25.77 18.81 -22.78
C TRP A 701 -27.22 19.00 -23.22
N GLU A 702 -27.56 20.26 -23.44
CA GLU A 702 -28.75 20.72 -24.13
C GLU A 702 -28.27 21.56 -25.31
N VAL A 703 -28.58 21.13 -26.53
CA VAL A 703 -28.08 21.74 -27.76
C VAL A 703 -29.23 22.38 -28.51
N THR A 704 -29.15 23.69 -28.71
CA THR A 704 -30.09 24.46 -29.52
C THR A 704 -29.41 24.85 -30.81
N CYS A 705 -29.97 24.49 -31.96
CA CYS A 705 -29.38 24.78 -33.25
C CYS A 705 -30.30 25.66 -34.09
N VAL A 706 -29.88 26.89 -34.34
CA VAL A 706 -30.70 27.90 -35.01
C VAL A 706 -30.12 28.20 -36.39
N TRP A 707 -30.98 28.07 -37.41
CA TRP A 707 -30.61 28.30 -38.81
C TRP A 707 -31.22 29.60 -39.34
N GLY A 708 -30.42 30.44 -39.98
CA GLY A 708 -30.87 31.54 -40.84
C GLY A 708 -31.18 31.09 -42.28
N GLY A 709 -31.77 31.97 -43.07
CA GLY A 709 -31.79 31.87 -44.54
C GLY A 709 -32.59 30.72 -45.20
N ILE A 710 -32.35 30.57 -46.52
CA ILE A 710 -33.10 29.73 -47.47
C ILE A 710 -33.03 28.26 -47.06
N GLY A 711 -34.10 27.79 -46.42
CA GLY A 711 -34.23 26.45 -45.84
C GLY A 711 -35.01 26.44 -44.52
N SER A 712 -35.11 27.58 -43.83
CA SER A 712 -36.11 27.81 -42.79
C SER A 712 -37.37 28.42 -43.42
N ASN A 713 -38.57 28.13 -42.91
CA ASN A 713 -39.82 28.74 -43.39
C ASN A 713 -39.89 30.27 -43.19
N ASN A 714 -38.87 30.89 -42.58
CA ASN A 714 -38.79 32.32 -42.32
C ASN A 714 -37.64 32.96 -43.11
N GLU A 715 -37.85 34.16 -43.65
CA GLU A 715 -36.80 34.95 -44.33
C GLU A 715 -35.65 35.43 -43.40
N LYS A 716 -35.73 35.14 -42.09
CA LYS A 716 -34.78 35.54 -41.04
C LYS A 716 -34.69 34.48 -39.94
N LEU A 717 -33.62 34.52 -39.14
CA LEU A 717 -33.47 33.72 -37.91
C LEU A 717 -34.77 33.70 -37.06
N PRO A 718 -35.31 32.51 -36.73
CA PRO A 718 -36.48 32.40 -35.87
C PRO A 718 -36.15 32.82 -34.44
N ARG A 719 -37.11 33.44 -33.75
CA ARG A 719 -36.96 33.99 -32.40
C ARG A 719 -38.03 33.43 -31.48
N GLY A 720 -37.69 33.17 -30.23
CA GLY A 720 -38.65 32.72 -29.22
C GLY A 720 -37.97 32.26 -27.94
N LYS A 721 -38.78 31.66 -27.06
CA LYS A 721 -38.37 31.25 -25.71
C LYS A 721 -37.88 29.80 -25.63
N GLU A 722 -38.43 28.91 -26.47
CA GLU A 722 -38.15 27.47 -26.46
C GLU A 722 -38.04 26.91 -27.89
N GLY A 723 -37.31 25.80 -28.03
CA GLY A 723 -37.05 25.12 -29.30
C GLY A 723 -35.81 25.64 -30.04
N ASP A 724 -35.67 25.25 -31.31
CA ASP A 724 -34.57 25.64 -32.21
C ASP A 724 -34.73 27.09 -32.71
N VAL A 725 -34.76 28.04 -31.77
CA VAL A 725 -34.95 29.48 -32.02
C VAL A 725 -33.90 30.32 -31.29
N PHE A 726 -33.59 31.50 -31.84
CA PHE A 726 -32.71 32.46 -31.17
C PHE A 726 -33.45 33.09 -29.98
N PRO A 727 -32.83 33.19 -28.78
CA PRO A 727 -33.45 33.79 -27.61
C PRO A 727 -33.92 35.22 -27.86
N ASP A 728 -35.20 35.49 -27.62
CA ASP A 728 -35.80 36.83 -27.72
C ASP A 728 -35.61 37.70 -26.46
N GLU A 729 -35.11 37.10 -25.37
CA GLU A 729 -34.79 37.76 -24.11
C GLU A 729 -33.31 37.54 -23.70
N LYS A 730 -32.68 38.60 -23.17
CA LYS A 730 -31.27 38.57 -22.73
C LYS A 730 -31.01 37.50 -21.64
N ASN A 731 -31.94 37.33 -20.70
CA ASN A 731 -31.80 36.36 -19.60
C ASN A 731 -31.77 34.91 -20.10
N ILE A 732 -32.52 34.60 -21.16
CA ILE A 732 -32.52 33.27 -21.77
C ILE A 732 -31.18 33.02 -22.48
N LEU A 733 -30.65 34.00 -23.22
CA LEU A 733 -29.31 33.90 -23.82
C LEU A 733 -28.23 33.68 -22.74
N PHE A 734 -28.38 34.33 -21.58
CA PHE A 734 -27.47 34.20 -20.44
C PHE A 734 -27.64 32.87 -19.70
N SER A 735 -28.58 32.01 -20.08
CA SER A 735 -28.64 30.63 -19.57
C SER A 735 -27.73 29.66 -20.35
N TYR A 736 -27.33 30.00 -21.58
CA TYR A 736 -26.40 29.20 -22.40
C TYR A 736 -24.99 29.23 -21.83
N ASP A 737 -24.10 28.26 -22.05
CA ASP A 737 -22.71 28.34 -21.59
C ASP A 737 -21.71 28.60 -22.73
N LEU A 738 -22.07 28.19 -23.95
CA LEU A 738 -21.28 28.38 -25.17
C LEU A 738 -22.17 28.77 -26.34
N ILE A 739 -21.68 29.72 -27.14
CA ILE A 739 -22.25 30.07 -28.44
C ILE A 739 -21.25 29.67 -29.53
N VAL A 740 -21.66 28.80 -30.45
CA VAL A 740 -20.93 28.53 -31.70
C VAL A 740 -21.53 29.41 -32.77
N TYR A 741 -20.77 30.42 -33.19
CA TYR A 741 -21.13 31.41 -34.18
C TYR A 741 -20.57 31.00 -35.55
N GLY A 742 -21.42 30.41 -36.38
CA GLY A 742 -21.10 29.95 -37.74
C GLY A 742 -21.15 31.07 -38.79
N GLU A 743 -21.49 30.73 -40.04
CA GLU A 743 -21.51 31.67 -41.16
C GLU A 743 -22.83 32.46 -41.23
N LEU A 744 -23.13 33.27 -40.21
CA LEU A 744 -24.31 34.15 -40.21
C LEU A 744 -24.12 35.41 -41.06
N GLU A 745 -25.14 35.82 -41.82
CA GLU A 745 -25.13 37.08 -42.55
C GLU A 745 -25.32 38.27 -41.59
N VAL A 746 -24.71 39.41 -41.93
CA VAL A 746 -24.62 40.61 -41.08
C VAL A 746 -26.00 41.10 -40.58
N ASN A 747 -27.05 40.92 -41.38
CA ASN A 747 -28.39 41.46 -41.14
C ASN A 747 -29.34 40.47 -40.45
N GLU A 748 -28.88 39.25 -40.13
CA GLU A 748 -29.71 38.21 -39.50
C GLU A 748 -30.03 38.53 -38.03
N LEU A 749 -29.04 39.07 -37.32
CA LEU A 749 -29.16 39.52 -35.93
C LEU A 749 -29.22 41.04 -35.85
N LYS A 750 -30.16 41.55 -35.04
CA LYS A 750 -30.26 42.98 -34.74
C LYS A 750 -29.04 43.43 -33.95
N THR A 751 -28.65 44.70 -34.06
CA THR A 751 -27.53 45.29 -33.28
C THR A 751 -27.68 45.04 -31.77
N LYS A 752 -28.90 45.13 -31.23
CA LYS A 752 -29.19 44.82 -29.81
C LYS A 752 -28.92 43.35 -29.45
N GLU A 753 -29.25 42.41 -30.35
CA GLU A 753 -29.04 40.96 -30.15
C GLU A 753 -27.53 40.64 -30.21
N GLN A 754 -26.79 41.32 -31.09
CA GLN A 754 -25.33 41.24 -31.15
C GLN A 754 -24.66 41.80 -29.90
N GLU A 755 -25.19 42.89 -29.33
CA GLU A 755 -24.72 43.42 -28.05
C GLU A 755 -24.94 42.40 -26.92
N TRP A 756 -26.07 41.68 -26.90
CA TRP A 756 -26.27 40.62 -25.91
C TRP A 756 -25.21 39.51 -25.97
N ILE A 757 -24.75 39.14 -27.16
CA ILE A 757 -23.65 38.18 -27.34
C ILE A 757 -22.34 38.76 -26.81
N ARG A 758 -22.06 40.05 -27.08
CA ARG A 758 -20.90 40.75 -26.54
C ARG A 758 -20.91 40.79 -25.01
N GLU A 759 -22.06 41.07 -24.40
CA GLU A 759 -22.23 41.08 -22.96
C GLU A 759 -22.22 39.66 -22.36
N PHE A 760 -22.72 38.67 -23.08
CA PHE A 760 -22.66 37.27 -22.68
C PHE A 760 -21.21 36.80 -22.49
N VAL A 761 -20.32 37.16 -23.42
CA VAL A 761 -18.88 36.86 -23.29
C VAL A 761 -18.23 37.77 -22.24
N GLY A 762 -18.42 39.09 -22.38
CA GLY A 762 -17.67 40.07 -21.58
C GLY A 762 -18.09 40.20 -20.11
N GLN A 763 -19.39 40.10 -19.81
CA GLN A 763 -19.94 40.33 -18.47
C GLN A 763 -20.30 39.02 -17.77
N ARG A 764 -21.05 38.13 -18.45
CA ARG A 764 -21.44 36.85 -17.86
C ARG A 764 -20.24 35.90 -17.74
N GLY A 765 -19.35 35.88 -18.73
CA GLY A 765 -18.22 34.96 -18.83
C GLY A 765 -18.47 33.74 -19.73
N GLY A 766 -19.45 33.83 -20.62
CA GLY A 766 -19.75 32.77 -21.58
C GLY A 766 -18.66 32.62 -22.64
N GLY A 767 -18.59 31.44 -23.24
CA GLY A 767 -17.67 31.17 -24.34
C GLY A 767 -18.28 31.49 -25.70
N VAL A 768 -17.51 32.04 -26.64
CA VAL A 768 -17.91 32.11 -28.05
C VAL A 768 -16.86 31.46 -28.96
N LEU A 769 -17.32 30.62 -29.89
CA LEU A 769 -16.52 30.02 -30.94
C LEU A 769 -17.00 30.50 -32.30
N PHE A 770 -16.17 31.25 -33.02
CA PHE A 770 -16.40 31.59 -34.41
C PHE A 770 -15.92 30.45 -35.31
N LEU A 771 -16.86 29.81 -36.00
CA LEU A 771 -16.62 28.68 -36.91
C LEU A 771 -16.81 29.13 -38.35
N ASP A 772 -15.71 29.58 -38.96
CA ASP A 772 -15.72 30.08 -40.34
C ASP A 772 -15.94 28.94 -41.32
N GLY A 773 -16.54 29.26 -42.47
CA GLY A 773 -16.89 28.30 -43.50
C GLY A 773 -16.36 28.70 -44.88
N PRO A 774 -16.53 27.84 -45.89
CA PRO A 774 -15.97 28.06 -47.21
C PRO A 774 -16.56 29.28 -47.94
N ARG A 775 -17.67 29.88 -47.45
CA ARG A 775 -18.26 31.11 -48.00
C ARG A 775 -17.67 32.38 -47.37
N GLN A 776 -16.99 32.26 -46.24
CA GLN A 776 -16.34 33.34 -45.49
C GLN A 776 -17.27 34.53 -45.22
N ILE A 777 -18.49 34.24 -44.79
CA ILE A 777 -19.49 35.29 -44.49
C ILE A 777 -19.00 36.21 -43.37
N LEU A 778 -18.23 35.69 -42.41
CA LEU A 778 -17.66 36.46 -41.30
C LEU A 778 -16.74 37.61 -41.76
N LYS A 779 -16.13 37.51 -42.96
CA LYS A 779 -15.32 38.59 -43.55
C LYS A 779 -16.12 39.86 -43.87
N LYS A 780 -17.45 39.74 -44.03
CA LYS A 780 -18.33 40.87 -44.37
C LYS A 780 -18.54 41.84 -43.19
N TYR A 781 -18.28 41.39 -41.96
CA TYR A 781 -18.38 42.24 -40.78
C TYR A 781 -17.25 43.28 -40.80
N SER A 782 -17.61 44.56 -40.71
CA SER A 782 -16.68 45.66 -40.93
C SER A 782 -16.85 46.84 -39.98
N ASN A 783 -18.01 47.00 -39.34
CA ASN A 783 -18.30 48.17 -38.52
C ASN A 783 -18.78 47.77 -37.11
N ILE A 784 -17.92 47.99 -36.12
CA ILE A 784 -18.15 47.65 -34.70
C ILE A 784 -19.38 48.36 -34.11
N GLU A 785 -19.73 49.57 -34.58
CA GLU A 785 -20.88 50.32 -34.06
C GLU A 785 -22.22 49.69 -34.45
N THR A 786 -22.32 49.19 -35.69
CA THR A 786 -23.52 48.52 -36.19
C THR A 786 -23.49 47.02 -35.90
N GLU A 787 -22.30 46.44 -35.73
CA GLU A 787 -22.03 45.01 -35.58
C GLU A 787 -21.14 44.72 -34.34
N PRO A 788 -21.67 44.84 -33.11
CA PRO A 788 -20.87 44.71 -31.88
C PRO A 788 -20.10 43.39 -31.72
N VAL A 789 -20.58 42.30 -32.34
CA VAL A 789 -19.93 40.98 -32.33
C VAL A 789 -18.53 41.00 -32.94
N LEU A 790 -18.24 41.94 -33.85
CA LEU A 790 -16.91 42.11 -34.46
C LEU A 790 -15.81 42.35 -33.41
N SER A 791 -16.15 42.95 -32.26
CA SER A 791 -15.19 43.18 -31.16
C SER A 791 -14.71 41.90 -30.46
N LEU A 792 -15.42 40.78 -30.64
CA LEU A 792 -15.06 39.49 -30.06
C LEU A 792 -14.10 38.69 -30.94
N LEU A 793 -14.06 38.96 -32.25
CA LEU A 793 -13.23 38.22 -33.20
C LEU A 793 -11.73 38.47 -32.92
N PRO A 794 -10.90 37.43 -32.72
CA PRO A 794 -9.46 37.57 -32.45
C PRO A 794 -8.63 37.84 -33.71
N VAL A 795 -9.25 37.85 -34.90
CA VAL A 795 -8.56 37.90 -36.19
C VAL A 795 -9.18 38.93 -37.12
N ARG A 796 -8.43 39.31 -38.15
CA ARG A 796 -8.90 40.09 -39.30
C ARG A 796 -8.52 39.41 -40.61
N TRP A 797 -9.35 39.51 -41.65
CA TRP A 797 -9.05 38.95 -42.96
C TRP A 797 -8.04 39.82 -43.72
N LYS A 798 -7.13 39.18 -44.47
CA LYS A 798 -6.18 39.89 -45.34
C LYS A 798 -6.92 40.66 -46.44
N LYS A 799 -6.61 41.95 -46.60
CA LYS A 799 -7.25 42.83 -47.60
C LYS A 799 -6.92 42.44 -49.03
N ASP A 800 -5.66 42.10 -49.31
CA ASP A 800 -5.14 41.80 -50.65
C ASP A 800 -4.80 40.30 -50.86
N GLY A 801 -5.37 39.42 -50.03
CA GLY A 801 -5.14 37.97 -50.11
C GLY A 801 -6.14 37.23 -51.01
N PRO A 802 -5.83 35.99 -51.44
CA PRO A 802 -6.82 35.13 -52.11
C PRO A 802 -8.03 34.92 -51.20
N PRO A 803 -9.22 34.60 -51.73
CA PRO A 803 -10.40 34.37 -50.89
C PRO A 803 -10.17 33.16 -49.97
N ARG A 804 -9.60 32.06 -50.46
CA ARG A 804 -9.30 30.86 -49.68
C ARG A 804 -7.88 30.38 -50.00
N VAL A 805 -7.24 29.74 -49.04
CA VAL A 805 -5.98 29.01 -49.25
C VAL A 805 -6.18 27.53 -48.95
N ALA A 806 -5.35 26.66 -49.50
CA ALA A 806 -5.40 25.21 -49.27
C ALA A 806 -4.21 24.76 -48.40
N PRO A 807 -4.43 24.49 -47.11
CA PRO A 807 -3.38 23.95 -46.23
C PRO A 807 -2.85 22.60 -46.71
N ARG A 808 -1.53 22.42 -46.58
CA ARG A 808 -0.84 21.13 -46.80
C ARG A 808 -0.61 20.36 -45.50
N GLY A 809 -0.68 21.04 -44.36
CA GLY A 809 -0.48 20.43 -43.05
C GLY A 809 -0.67 21.43 -41.92
N PHE A 810 -0.43 20.96 -40.70
CA PHE A 810 -0.55 21.74 -39.47
C PHE A 810 0.83 22.06 -38.89
N TYR A 811 0.99 23.28 -38.36
CA TYR A 811 2.20 23.72 -37.69
C TYR A 811 1.92 24.14 -36.24
N PHE A 812 2.67 23.55 -35.32
CA PHE A 812 2.56 23.76 -33.87
C PHE A 812 3.59 24.79 -33.40
N ASN A 813 3.13 25.80 -32.67
CA ASN A 813 3.99 26.76 -31.99
C ASN A 813 4.10 26.42 -30.50
N GLN A 814 4.80 27.25 -29.72
CA GLN A 814 4.89 27.07 -28.27
C GLN A 814 3.53 27.22 -27.57
N GLN A 815 2.63 28.07 -28.10
CA GLN A 815 1.30 28.29 -27.54
C GLN A 815 0.35 27.12 -27.79
N SER A 816 0.62 26.25 -28.76
CA SER A 816 -0.19 25.06 -29.02
C SER A 816 -0.34 24.17 -27.80
N ASN A 817 0.66 24.12 -26.91
CA ASN A 817 0.60 23.34 -25.67
C ASN A 817 -0.40 23.90 -24.64
N LYS A 818 -0.82 25.16 -24.77
CA LYS A 818 -1.84 25.77 -23.89
C LYS A 818 -3.27 25.36 -24.24
N LEU A 819 -3.50 24.82 -25.43
CA LEU A 819 -4.83 24.39 -25.90
C LEU A 819 -4.94 22.85 -25.81
N PRO A 820 -5.63 22.29 -24.79
CA PRO A 820 -5.70 20.84 -24.61
C PRO A 820 -6.24 20.10 -25.82
N ALA A 821 -7.13 20.72 -26.61
CA ALA A 821 -7.71 20.16 -27.84
C ALA A 821 -6.67 19.69 -28.86
N LEU A 822 -5.43 20.20 -28.77
CA LEU A 822 -4.33 19.84 -29.65
C LEU A 822 -3.55 18.59 -29.17
N ILE A 823 -3.87 18.07 -27.98
CA ILE A 823 -3.27 16.89 -27.35
C ILE A 823 -4.24 15.71 -27.47
N LEU A 824 -4.20 15.06 -28.62
CA LEU A 824 -5.03 13.90 -28.95
C LEU A 824 -4.43 12.59 -28.45
N GLU A 825 -3.12 12.53 -28.19
CA GLU A 825 -2.40 11.43 -27.54
C GLU A 825 -1.56 11.94 -26.36
N PRO A 826 -1.46 11.21 -25.23
CA PRO A 826 -0.74 11.68 -24.03
C PRO A 826 0.79 11.80 -24.23
N ILE A 827 1.35 10.97 -25.11
CA ILE A 827 2.78 10.96 -25.42
C ILE A 827 3.04 11.98 -26.53
N SER A 828 3.85 13.00 -26.24
CA SER A 828 4.13 14.13 -27.13
C SER A 828 4.58 13.71 -28.53
N GLU A 829 5.46 12.71 -28.64
CA GLU A 829 5.98 12.20 -29.91
C GLU A 829 4.87 11.56 -30.75
N ARG A 830 4.04 10.72 -30.13
CA ARG A 830 2.88 10.08 -30.77
C ARG A 830 1.84 11.10 -31.20
N ASN A 831 1.60 12.13 -30.38
CA ASN A 831 0.68 13.21 -30.74
C ASN A 831 1.15 13.94 -32.00
N ARG A 832 2.44 14.32 -32.07
CA ARG A 832 3.00 14.98 -33.27
C ARG A 832 2.93 14.10 -34.51
N GLU A 833 3.16 12.80 -34.36
CA GLU A 833 3.06 11.85 -35.47
C GLU A 833 1.61 11.74 -35.98
N LEU A 834 0.64 11.59 -35.07
CA LEU A 834 -0.79 11.55 -35.41
C LEU A 834 -1.22 12.77 -36.24
N TRP A 835 -0.81 13.98 -35.85
CA TRP A 835 -1.16 15.22 -36.55
C TRP A 835 -0.62 15.29 -38.00
N LYS A 836 0.37 14.49 -38.37
CA LYS A 836 0.83 14.36 -39.77
C LYS A 836 -0.09 13.48 -40.62
N TYR A 837 -0.78 12.53 -39.98
CA TYR A 837 -1.71 11.60 -40.64
C TYR A 837 -3.15 12.11 -40.66
N LEU A 838 -3.50 13.06 -39.79
CA LEU A 838 -4.83 13.68 -39.82
C LEU A 838 -5.05 14.40 -41.17
N PRO A 839 -6.22 14.21 -41.80
CA PRO A 839 -6.57 14.94 -43.02
C PRO A 839 -6.45 16.45 -42.83
N ALA A 840 -5.60 17.09 -43.63
CA ALA A 840 -5.52 18.54 -43.72
C ALA A 840 -6.80 19.10 -44.35
N PRO A 841 -7.28 20.28 -43.92
CA PRO A 841 -8.47 20.87 -44.50
C PRO A 841 -8.21 21.29 -45.96
N ALA A 842 -9.20 21.11 -46.83
CA ALA A 842 -9.12 21.49 -48.24
C ALA A 842 -9.10 23.01 -48.45
N TRP A 843 -9.52 23.77 -47.43
CA TRP A 843 -9.52 25.22 -47.43
C TRP A 843 -9.23 25.78 -46.04
N ALA A 844 -8.70 27.00 -45.97
CA ALA A 844 -8.63 27.83 -44.77
C ALA A 844 -8.78 29.31 -45.11
N ALA A 845 -9.27 30.09 -44.15
CA ALA A 845 -9.38 31.55 -44.27
C ALA A 845 -8.01 32.25 -44.13
N PRO A 846 -7.62 33.13 -45.06
CA PRO A 846 -6.37 33.89 -44.95
C PRO A 846 -6.55 35.08 -44.01
N VAL A 847 -6.25 34.84 -42.73
CA VAL A 847 -6.40 35.82 -41.65
C VAL A 847 -5.06 36.27 -41.07
N GLU A 848 -5.11 37.38 -40.33
CA GLU A 848 -4.05 37.91 -39.48
C GLU A 848 -4.57 38.05 -38.04
N ILE A 849 -3.67 37.91 -37.09
CA ILE A 849 -3.99 38.00 -35.65
C ILE A 849 -4.14 39.46 -35.21
N LEU A 850 -5.06 39.73 -34.26
CA LEU A 850 -5.14 41.03 -33.58
C LEU A 850 -4.14 41.09 -32.40
N PRO A 851 -3.67 42.29 -31.98
CA PRO A 851 -2.63 42.41 -30.96
C PRO A 851 -2.93 41.75 -29.60
N SER A 852 -4.20 41.62 -29.22
CA SER A 852 -4.64 41.01 -27.96
C SER A 852 -4.85 39.49 -28.03
N ALA A 853 -4.60 38.86 -29.19
CA ALA A 853 -4.95 37.47 -29.43
C ALA A 853 -3.75 36.53 -29.59
N GLU A 854 -3.94 35.30 -29.13
CA GLU A 854 -2.96 34.22 -29.22
C GLU A 854 -3.30 33.29 -30.40
N ILE A 855 -2.27 32.80 -31.10
CA ILE A 855 -2.43 31.78 -32.15
C ILE A 855 -2.09 30.42 -31.56
N PHE A 856 -3.04 29.49 -31.59
CA PHE A 856 -2.87 28.13 -31.08
C PHE A 856 -2.45 27.13 -32.15
N LEU A 857 -2.88 27.32 -33.40
CA LEU A 857 -2.56 26.43 -34.50
C LEU A 857 -2.37 27.21 -35.79
N HIS A 858 -1.33 26.87 -36.55
CA HIS A 858 -1.10 27.42 -37.89
C HIS A 858 -1.40 26.36 -38.95
N ALA A 859 -1.88 26.82 -40.10
CA ALA A 859 -1.88 26.04 -41.33
C ALA A 859 -0.62 26.34 -42.13
N GLN A 860 0.06 25.29 -42.58
CA GLN A 860 1.23 25.35 -43.43
C GLN A 860 0.81 25.25 -44.91
N LEU A 861 1.23 26.22 -45.73
CA LEU A 861 0.85 26.30 -47.14
C LEU A 861 1.91 25.72 -48.09
N ASP A 862 3.18 25.68 -47.66
CA ASP A 862 4.34 25.25 -48.44
C ASP A 862 5.08 24.09 -47.76
N GLU A 863 5.85 23.30 -48.52
CA GLU A 863 6.67 22.23 -47.94
C GLU A 863 7.82 22.77 -47.07
N SER A 864 8.28 24.00 -47.32
CA SER A 864 9.32 24.68 -46.53
C SER A 864 8.89 25.09 -45.12
N GLY A 865 7.59 25.11 -44.80
CA GLY A 865 7.08 25.48 -43.47
C GLY A 865 7.24 26.95 -43.12
N LYS A 866 7.53 27.81 -44.11
CA LYS A 866 7.77 29.24 -43.91
C LYS A 866 6.51 30.06 -44.14
N ASN A 867 5.59 29.57 -44.98
CA ASN A 867 4.34 30.27 -45.27
C ASN A 867 3.22 29.74 -44.37
N LEU A 868 3.00 30.44 -43.25
CA LEU A 868 2.05 30.07 -42.22
C LEU A 868 0.89 31.05 -42.15
N ILE A 869 -0.32 30.53 -41.94
CA ILE A 869 -1.51 31.32 -41.64
C ILE A 869 -2.12 30.85 -40.31
N PRO A 870 -2.69 31.74 -39.48
CA PRO A 870 -3.41 31.34 -38.29
C PRO A 870 -4.65 30.52 -38.67
N LEU A 871 -4.79 29.34 -38.06
CA LEU A 871 -5.95 28.46 -38.26
C LEU A 871 -6.86 28.46 -37.04
N ILE A 872 -6.27 28.50 -35.85
CA ILE A 872 -6.98 28.61 -34.57
C ILE A 872 -6.36 29.75 -33.77
N ALA A 873 -7.17 30.72 -33.38
CA ALA A 873 -6.73 31.88 -32.61
C ALA A 873 -7.77 32.26 -31.55
N GLY A 874 -7.35 32.80 -30.42
CA GLY A 874 -8.27 33.20 -29.36
C GLY A 874 -7.71 34.18 -28.36
N HIS A 875 -8.59 34.76 -27.58
CA HIS A 875 -8.28 35.70 -26.51
C HIS A 875 -9.37 35.68 -25.43
N SER A 876 -9.02 36.17 -24.25
CA SER A 876 -10.00 36.47 -23.21
C SER A 876 -10.66 37.81 -23.51
N PHE A 877 -11.99 37.88 -23.38
CA PHE A 877 -12.76 39.12 -23.55
C PHE A 877 -13.62 39.33 -22.31
N GLY A 878 -13.27 40.32 -21.49
CA GLY A 878 -13.89 40.51 -20.18
C GLY A 878 -13.76 39.25 -19.32
N ALA A 879 -14.88 38.70 -18.89
CA ALA A 879 -14.94 37.50 -18.04
C ALA A 879 -14.95 36.16 -18.81
N GLY A 880 -15.06 36.20 -20.13
CA GLY A 880 -15.22 35.03 -21.00
C GLY A 880 -14.11 34.88 -22.03
N LYS A 881 -14.30 33.97 -22.98
CA LYS A 881 -13.30 33.67 -24.03
C LYS A 881 -13.94 33.68 -25.41
N ALA A 882 -13.18 34.19 -26.38
CA ALA A 882 -13.52 34.13 -27.78
C ALA A 882 -12.45 33.36 -28.56
N LEU A 883 -12.86 32.35 -29.31
CA LEU A 883 -12.00 31.55 -30.17
C LEU A 883 -12.49 31.65 -31.62
N TYR A 884 -11.58 31.66 -32.57
CA TYR A 884 -11.83 31.60 -34.00
C TYR A 884 -11.18 30.35 -34.60
N THR A 885 -11.93 29.68 -35.47
CA THR A 885 -11.49 28.54 -36.28
C THR A 885 -11.70 28.87 -37.75
N GLY A 886 -10.61 28.92 -38.52
CA GLY A 886 -10.61 29.32 -39.93
C GLY A 886 -10.92 28.21 -40.93
N PHE A 887 -11.57 27.12 -40.48
CA PHE A 887 -11.94 25.94 -41.28
C PHE A 887 -13.06 25.14 -40.58
N ASP A 888 -13.79 24.31 -41.33
CA ASP A 888 -14.94 23.53 -40.86
C ASP A 888 -14.93 22.07 -41.34
N GLU A 889 -13.75 21.45 -41.37
CA GLU A 889 -13.55 20.08 -41.90
C GLU A 889 -12.99 19.09 -40.88
N THR A 890 -13.15 19.35 -39.57
CA THR A 890 -12.68 18.43 -38.53
C THR A 890 -13.46 17.12 -38.54
N TRP A 891 -14.70 17.10 -39.06
CA TRP A 891 -15.47 15.88 -39.26
C TRP A 891 -14.74 14.80 -40.09
N LYS A 892 -13.78 15.20 -40.94
CA LYS A 892 -12.94 14.27 -41.72
C LYS A 892 -11.96 13.48 -40.85
N TRP A 893 -11.65 13.94 -39.63
CA TRP A 893 -10.79 13.22 -38.67
C TRP A 893 -11.43 11.94 -38.12
N ARG A 894 -12.65 11.64 -38.55
CA ARG A 894 -13.36 10.38 -38.28
C ARG A 894 -13.05 9.27 -39.29
N PHE A 895 -12.35 9.60 -40.37
CA PHE A 895 -11.99 8.64 -41.41
C PHE A 895 -11.19 7.48 -40.79
N GLU A 896 -11.64 6.24 -41.04
CA GLU A 896 -11.07 4.96 -40.54
C GLU A 896 -11.03 4.76 -39.01
N VAL A 897 -11.32 5.78 -38.19
CA VAL A 897 -11.20 5.74 -36.72
C VAL A 897 -12.47 6.12 -35.96
N GLY A 898 -13.54 6.47 -36.68
CA GLY A 898 -14.83 6.85 -36.08
C GLY A 898 -14.72 8.09 -35.19
N ASP A 899 -15.37 8.11 -34.04
CA ASP A 899 -15.45 9.33 -33.21
C ASP A 899 -14.19 9.59 -32.36
N LYS A 900 -13.20 8.67 -32.33
CA LYS A 900 -12.07 8.68 -31.39
C LYS A 900 -11.35 10.04 -31.25
N TYR A 901 -10.91 10.63 -32.36
CA TYR A 901 -10.14 11.89 -32.34
C TYR A 901 -11.02 13.13 -32.44
N HIS A 902 -12.07 13.09 -33.27
CA HIS A 902 -13.03 14.18 -33.42
C HIS A 902 -13.74 14.52 -32.10
N GLN A 903 -14.24 13.51 -31.39
CA GLN A 903 -14.89 13.68 -30.09
C GLN A 903 -13.91 14.26 -29.05
N ARG A 904 -12.69 13.73 -28.99
CA ARG A 904 -11.66 14.21 -28.06
C ARG A 904 -11.32 15.68 -28.32
N TYR A 905 -11.10 16.06 -29.58
CA TYR A 905 -10.83 17.44 -29.98
C TYR A 905 -11.96 18.38 -29.52
N TRP A 906 -13.21 18.09 -29.91
CA TRP A 906 -14.34 18.97 -29.62
C TRP A 906 -14.66 19.09 -28.14
N ASN A 907 -14.63 17.97 -27.39
CA ASN A 907 -14.84 18.00 -25.95
C ASN A 907 -13.78 18.83 -25.23
N GLN A 908 -12.49 18.68 -25.61
CA GLN A 908 -11.40 19.45 -25.01
C GLN A 908 -11.45 20.93 -25.42
N LEU A 909 -11.79 21.22 -26.68
CA LEU A 909 -11.88 22.58 -27.21
C LEU A 909 -12.97 23.35 -26.48
N ILE A 910 -14.17 22.80 -26.44
CA ILE A 910 -15.33 23.45 -25.84
C ILE A 910 -15.15 23.57 -24.32
N SER A 911 -14.61 22.55 -23.64
CA SER A 911 -14.27 22.64 -22.21
C SER A 911 -13.24 23.72 -21.89
N TRP A 912 -12.38 24.07 -22.86
CA TRP A 912 -11.40 25.14 -22.70
C TRP A 912 -11.99 26.54 -22.93
N ILE A 913 -12.87 26.67 -23.94
CA ILE A 913 -13.54 27.94 -24.26
C ILE A 913 -14.56 28.29 -23.19
N MET A 914 -15.32 27.29 -22.72
CA MET A 914 -16.32 27.48 -21.68
C MET A 914 -15.67 27.82 -20.35
N GLU A 915 -16.35 28.69 -19.61
CA GLU A 915 -16.09 28.82 -18.20
C GLU A 915 -16.52 27.55 -17.48
N LYS A 916 -15.60 26.97 -16.69
CA LYS A 916 -15.95 25.88 -15.79
C LYS A 916 -17.05 26.39 -14.85
N PRO A 917 -18.19 25.69 -14.73
CA PRO A 917 -19.28 26.13 -13.86
C PRO A 917 -18.76 26.28 -12.44
N PHE A 918 -19.25 27.29 -11.73
CA PHE A 918 -18.99 27.44 -10.31
C PHE A 918 -19.80 26.41 -9.52
N ALA A 919 -19.31 25.96 -8.36
CA ALA A 919 -20.04 25.01 -7.54
C ALA A 919 -21.35 25.62 -7.02
N VAL A 920 -21.27 26.88 -6.59
CA VAL A 920 -22.37 27.66 -6.02
C VAL A 920 -22.36 29.08 -6.57
N SER A 921 -23.52 29.64 -6.88
CA SER A 921 -23.64 31.04 -7.32
C SER A 921 -24.95 31.67 -6.87
N ASP A 922 -24.92 32.96 -6.56
CA ASP A 922 -26.11 33.82 -6.44
C ASP A 922 -26.06 34.94 -7.51
N SER A 923 -26.85 35.99 -7.32
CA SER A 923 -26.91 37.15 -8.20
C SER A 923 -25.60 37.97 -8.27
N ARG A 924 -24.75 37.94 -7.24
CA ARG A 924 -23.56 38.80 -7.10
C ARG A 924 -22.23 38.04 -6.98
N ILE A 925 -22.26 36.79 -6.53
CA ILE A 925 -21.11 35.99 -6.14
C ILE A 925 -21.21 34.62 -6.80
N SER A 926 -20.09 34.11 -7.28
CA SER A 926 -19.97 32.70 -7.67
C SER A 926 -18.71 32.12 -7.04
N LEU A 927 -18.80 30.94 -6.42
CA LEU A 927 -17.71 30.32 -5.65
C LEU A 927 -17.51 28.86 -6.06
N ASP A 928 -16.24 28.48 -6.16
CA ASP A 928 -15.78 27.14 -6.53
C ASP A 928 -14.43 26.86 -5.86
N VAL A 929 -14.13 25.57 -5.66
CA VAL A 929 -12.89 25.10 -5.01
C VAL A 929 -12.11 24.15 -5.93
N GLY A 930 -12.41 24.10 -7.23
CA GLY A 930 -11.66 23.35 -8.24
C GLY A 930 -11.96 21.84 -8.24
N GLY A 931 -12.87 21.40 -7.37
CA GLY A 931 -13.32 20.04 -7.21
C GLY A 931 -13.95 19.84 -5.83
N ASN A 932 -14.70 18.76 -5.66
CA ASN A 932 -15.37 18.47 -4.38
C ASN A 932 -14.60 17.46 -3.53
N THR A 933 -13.47 16.94 -4.01
CA THR A 933 -12.68 15.95 -3.29
C THR A 933 -11.20 16.01 -3.60
N PHE A 934 -10.39 16.05 -2.54
CA PHE A 934 -8.94 16.17 -2.59
C PHE A 934 -8.27 15.04 -1.81
N SER A 935 -7.01 14.76 -2.11
CA SER A 935 -6.19 13.84 -1.31
C SER A 935 -5.57 14.58 -0.13
N SER A 936 -5.28 13.87 0.96
CA SER A 936 -4.54 14.46 2.09
C SER A 936 -3.19 15.03 1.61
N GLY A 937 -2.91 16.28 1.96
CA GLY A 937 -1.71 17.03 1.53
C GLY A 937 -1.83 17.75 0.18
N GLU A 938 -2.93 17.55 -0.57
CA GLU A 938 -3.22 18.29 -1.80
C GLU A 938 -3.70 19.71 -1.48
N LYS A 939 -3.39 20.67 -2.37
CA LYS A 939 -3.90 22.05 -2.29
C LYS A 939 -5.12 22.18 -3.20
N ALA A 940 -6.16 22.85 -2.72
CA ALA A 940 -7.32 23.19 -3.52
C ALA A 940 -7.22 24.61 -4.07
N ILE A 941 -7.72 24.83 -5.29
CA ILE A 941 -7.74 26.15 -5.95
C ILE A 941 -9.11 26.76 -5.71
N ILE A 942 -9.16 27.83 -4.94
CA ILE A 942 -10.37 28.62 -4.69
C ILE A 942 -10.55 29.61 -5.84
N ARG A 943 -11.75 29.64 -6.39
CA ARG A 943 -12.15 30.53 -7.48
C ARG A 943 -13.45 31.21 -7.11
N ALA A 944 -13.41 32.52 -6.99
CA ALA A 944 -14.55 33.37 -6.70
C ALA A 944 -14.77 34.38 -7.82
N ARG A 945 -16.02 34.73 -8.12
CA ARG A 945 -16.35 35.83 -9.03
C ARG A 945 -17.30 36.78 -8.33
N LEU A 946 -17.02 38.07 -8.42
CA LEU A 946 -17.85 39.14 -7.87
C LEU A 946 -18.46 39.98 -8.99
N LYS A 947 -19.73 40.37 -8.80
CA LYS A 947 -20.52 41.20 -9.70
C LYS A 947 -21.28 42.25 -8.91
N ASP A 948 -21.36 43.46 -9.45
CA ASP A 948 -22.16 44.54 -8.88
C ASP A 948 -23.68 44.31 -9.06
N GLU A 949 -24.51 45.23 -8.54
CA GLU A 949 -25.98 45.17 -8.67
C GLU A 949 -26.47 45.18 -10.13
N ASN A 950 -25.62 45.59 -11.09
CA ASN A 950 -25.90 45.62 -12.51
C ASN A 950 -25.26 44.43 -13.27
N GLY A 951 -24.70 43.45 -12.56
CA GLY A 951 -24.07 42.25 -13.13
C GLY A 951 -22.69 42.49 -13.74
N LYS A 952 -22.06 43.63 -13.50
CA LYS A 952 -20.73 43.98 -14.05
C LYS A 952 -19.61 43.62 -13.08
N PRO A 953 -18.43 43.22 -13.58
CA PRO A 953 -17.28 42.94 -12.73
C PRO A 953 -16.72 44.22 -12.09
N PRO A 954 -16.13 44.14 -10.88
CA PRO A 954 -15.44 45.26 -10.24
C PRO A 954 -14.26 45.74 -11.11
N LYS A 955 -13.95 47.03 -11.02
CA LYS A 955 -12.85 47.69 -11.76
C LYS A 955 -11.71 48.04 -10.82
N GLU A 956 -10.52 48.29 -11.38
CA GLU A 956 -9.35 48.72 -10.59
C GLU A 956 -9.59 50.09 -9.91
N PRO A 957 -9.16 50.28 -8.64
CA PRO A 957 -8.54 49.27 -7.76
C PRO A 957 -9.56 48.21 -7.29
N TYR A 958 -9.16 46.94 -7.38
CA TYR A 958 -10.02 45.81 -7.02
C TYR A 958 -10.27 45.74 -5.50
N PRO A 959 -11.46 45.30 -5.06
CA PRO A 959 -11.75 45.12 -3.64
C PRO A 959 -10.90 44.00 -3.02
N GLU A 960 -10.58 44.12 -1.74
CA GLU A 960 -9.96 43.02 -1.00
C GLU A 960 -10.98 41.89 -0.75
N VAL A 961 -10.57 40.67 -1.07
CA VAL A 961 -11.40 39.46 -0.94
C VAL A 961 -10.58 38.37 -0.26
N ASP A 962 -11.07 37.90 0.87
CA ASP A 962 -10.52 36.76 1.59
C ASP A 962 -11.46 35.57 1.50
N ALA A 963 -10.91 34.38 1.32
CA ALA A 963 -11.62 33.13 1.52
C ALA A 963 -11.37 32.60 2.94
N LEU A 964 -12.46 32.38 3.68
CA LEU A 964 -12.44 31.75 4.99
C LEU A 964 -12.60 30.24 4.82
N LEU A 965 -11.58 29.48 5.19
CA LEU A 965 -11.59 28.02 5.16
C LEU A 965 -11.97 27.48 6.53
N TRP A 966 -13.11 26.79 6.61
CA TRP A 966 -13.69 26.24 7.82
C TRP A 966 -13.45 24.73 7.91
N ASN A 967 -13.16 24.23 9.12
CA ASN A 967 -13.20 22.82 9.46
C ASN A 967 -14.17 22.64 10.64
N GLY A 968 -15.33 22.06 10.39
CA GLY A 968 -16.45 22.07 11.34
C GLY A 968 -16.95 23.49 11.59
N THR A 969 -16.89 23.94 12.86
CA THR A 969 -17.31 25.28 13.30
C THR A 969 -16.16 26.27 13.46
N LYS A 970 -14.90 25.85 13.27
CA LYS A 970 -13.72 26.71 13.43
C LYS A 970 -13.16 27.12 12.08
N VAL A 971 -12.74 28.38 11.96
CA VAL A 971 -11.93 28.86 10.83
C VAL A 971 -10.54 28.25 10.96
N PHE A 972 -10.16 27.42 10.00
CA PHE A 972 -8.86 26.77 9.91
C PHE A 972 -7.82 27.71 9.29
N ALA A 973 -8.18 28.46 8.25
CA ALA A 973 -7.30 29.41 7.58
C ALA A 973 -8.07 30.54 6.89
N THR A 974 -7.42 31.69 6.72
CA THR A 974 -7.89 32.81 5.88
C THR A 974 -6.94 32.97 4.71
N ILE A 975 -7.47 32.94 3.48
CA ILE A 975 -6.69 32.91 2.24
C ILE A 975 -7.00 34.18 1.46
N PRO A 976 -6.05 35.12 1.30
CA PRO A 976 -6.27 36.29 0.45
C PRO A 976 -6.36 35.86 -1.01
N LEU A 977 -7.40 36.33 -1.71
CA LEU A 977 -7.60 36.04 -3.12
C LEU A 977 -7.03 37.15 -4.01
N LYS A 978 -6.34 36.76 -5.07
CA LYS A 978 -5.78 37.68 -6.06
C LYS A 978 -6.79 37.94 -7.17
N ALA A 979 -7.03 39.21 -7.50
CA ALA A 979 -7.88 39.61 -8.60
C ALA A 979 -7.26 39.27 -9.97
N GLU A 980 -8.11 38.82 -10.88
CA GLU A 980 -7.85 38.54 -12.29
C GLU A 980 -8.87 39.30 -13.16
N PRO A 981 -8.58 39.53 -14.45
CA PRO A 981 -9.51 40.19 -15.36
C PRO A 981 -10.91 39.55 -15.38
N GLY A 982 -11.94 40.38 -15.52
CA GLY A 982 -13.33 39.89 -15.59
C GLY A 982 -13.99 39.61 -14.24
N GLY A 983 -13.44 40.14 -13.13
CA GLY A 983 -14.03 40.04 -11.80
C GLY A 983 -13.80 38.69 -11.11
N LEU A 984 -12.81 37.93 -11.58
CA LEU A 984 -12.40 36.65 -11.02
C LEU A 984 -11.35 36.86 -9.91
N PHE A 985 -11.42 36.07 -8.85
CA PHE A 985 -10.51 36.09 -7.72
C PHE A 985 -10.03 34.67 -7.47
N LEU A 986 -8.71 34.48 -7.42
CA LEU A 986 -8.07 33.17 -7.28
C LEU A 986 -7.21 33.09 -6.02
N GLY A 987 -7.24 31.95 -5.36
CA GLY A 987 -6.37 31.64 -4.22
C GLY A 987 -6.13 30.14 -4.09
N GLU A 988 -5.10 29.77 -3.34
CA GLU A 988 -4.77 28.36 -3.07
C GLU A 988 -4.85 28.08 -1.58
N THR A 989 -5.40 26.93 -1.21
CA THR A 989 -5.41 26.50 0.18
C THR A 989 -4.01 26.11 0.65
N PRO A 990 -3.73 26.15 1.97
CA PRO A 990 -2.62 25.40 2.54
C PRO A 990 -2.80 23.89 2.29
N GLN A 991 -1.77 23.09 2.60
CA GLN A 991 -1.90 21.63 2.58
C GLN A 991 -2.95 21.20 3.61
N LEU A 992 -3.94 20.45 3.15
CA LEU A 992 -5.10 20.08 3.96
C LEU A 992 -4.93 18.68 4.55
N SER A 993 -5.31 18.53 5.82
CA SER A 993 -5.43 17.23 6.47
C SER A 993 -6.79 16.61 6.15
N LYS A 994 -6.96 15.32 6.48
CA LYS A 994 -8.25 14.62 6.27
C LYS A 994 -9.38 15.35 7.00
N GLY A 995 -10.51 15.56 6.33
CA GLY A 995 -11.64 16.26 6.93
C GLY A 995 -12.63 16.84 5.93
N ASN A 996 -13.74 17.35 6.46
CA ASN A 996 -14.74 18.08 5.71
C ASN A 996 -14.47 19.57 5.84
N TYR A 997 -14.24 20.24 4.72
CA TYR A 997 -13.96 21.66 4.69
C TYR A 997 -15.10 22.42 4.01
N ARG A 998 -15.28 23.66 4.45
CA ARG A 998 -16.20 24.63 3.83
C ARG A 998 -15.44 25.92 3.56
N VAL A 999 -15.75 26.59 2.46
CA VAL A 999 -15.14 27.86 2.07
C VAL A 999 -16.26 28.89 1.96
N SER A 1000 -16.12 30.00 2.66
CA SER A 1000 -16.96 31.19 2.47
C SER A 1000 -16.09 32.40 2.11
N LEU A 1001 -16.71 33.46 1.59
CA LEU A 1001 -16.02 34.68 1.20
C LEU A 1001 -16.28 35.81 2.19
N ARG A 1002 -15.23 36.61 2.42
CA ARG A 1002 -15.26 37.84 3.18
C ARG A 1002 -14.71 38.98 2.32
N SER A 1003 -15.51 40.02 2.14
CA SER A 1003 -15.06 41.27 1.52
C SER A 1003 -15.74 42.45 2.21
N PRO A 1004 -15.07 43.13 3.16
CA PRO A 1004 -15.66 44.20 3.95
C PRO A 1004 -16.21 45.36 3.11
N GLU A 1005 -15.53 45.71 2.01
CA GLU A 1005 -15.92 46.81 1.13
C GLU A 1005 -17.09 46.44 0.20
N PHE A 1006 -17.12 45.20 -0.28
CA PHE A 1006 -18.06 44.78 -1.32
C PHE A 1006 -19.33 44.11 -0.77
N LEU A 1007 -19.21 43.32 0.30
CA LEU A 1007 -20.30 42.51 0.84
C LEU A 1007 -21.01 43.16 2.03
N LYS A 1008 -20.45 44.23 2.62
CA LYS A 1008 -20.94 44.94 3.83
C LYS A 1008 -21.06 44.05 5.09
N GLU A 1009 -21.05 42.73 4.95
CA GLU A 1009 -21.06 41.71 6.00
C GLU A 1009 -19.74 40.91 6.04
N ILE A 1010 -19.47 40.29 7.19
CA ILE A 1010 -18.24 39.48 7.42
C ILE A 1010 -18.32 38.12 6.69
N ASP A 1011 -19.52 37.66 6.34
CA ASP A 1011 -19.76 36.39 5.68
C ASP A 1011 -20.77 36.57 4.54
N SER A 1012 -20.44 36.03 3.36
CA SER A 1012 -21.27 36.07 2.16
C SER A 1012 -22.55 35.22 2.22
N GLY A 1013 -22.68 34.31 3.21
CA GLY A 1013 -23.77 33.33 3.26
C GLY A 1013 -23.71 32.23 2.18
N ILE A 1014 -22.78 32.35 1.22
CA ILE A 1014 -22.46 31.33 0.23
C ILE A 1014 -21.28 30.49 0.70
N GLU A 1015 -21.49 29.18 0.76
CA GLU A 1015 -20.46 28.22 1.12
C GLU A 1015 -20.25 27.17 0.03
N ALA A 1016 -18.99 26.92 -0.34
CA ALA A 1016 -18.61 25.76 -1.12
C ALA A 1016 -17.99 24.71 -0.19
N SER A 1017 -18.41 23.45 -0.30
CA SER A 1017 -17.91 22.38 0.58
C SER A 1017 -17.19 21.30 -0.19
N PHE A 1018 -16.12 20.76 0.38
CA PHE A 1018 -15.33 19.69 -0.22
C PHE A 1018 -14.79 18.73 0.84
N LEU A 1019 -14.45 17.52 0.42
CA LEU A 1019 -13.92 16.46 1.28
C LEU A 1019 -12.43 16.24 1.00
N VAL A 1020 -11.60 16.26 2.02
CA VAL A 1020 -10.22 15.77 1.93
C VAL A 1020 -10.24 14.31 2.38
N LYS A 1021 -10.02 13.41 1.41
CA LYS A 1021 -10.00 11.97 1.65
C LYS A 1021 -8.98 11.64 2.73
N PRO A 1022 -9.29 10.72 3.66
CA PRO A 1022 -8.24 10.10 4.44
C PRO A 1022 -7.25 9.44 3.48
N THR A 1023 -5.95 9.48 3.83
CA THR A 1023 -4.98 8.58 3.22
C THR A 1023 -5.55 7.17 3.38
N ILE A 1024 -5.89 6.51 2.27
CA ILE A 1024 -6.41 5.15 2.32
C ILE A 1024 -5.32 4.33 3.02
N ASN A 1025 -5.69 3.67 4.10
CA ASN A 1025 -4.75 2.95 4.95
C ASN A 1025 -4.37 1.62 4.29
N SER A 1026 -3.56 1.70 3.25
CA SER A 1026 -3.08 0.51 2.52
C SER A 1026 -2.21 -0.39 3.38
N GLU A 1027 -1.58 0.13 4.43
CA GLU A 1027 -0.75 -0.65 5.35
C GLU A 1027 -1.54 -1.76 6.07
N LYS A 1028 -2.81 -1.50 6.42
CA LYS A 1028 -3.70 -2.50 7.06
C LYS A 1028 -4.59 -3.25 6.08
N SER A 1029 -4.43 -3.01 4.78
CA SER A 1029 -5.16 -3.76 3.75
C SER A 1029 -4.58 -5.16 3.58
N TYR A 1030 -3.27 -5.35 3.78
CA TYR A 1030 -2.61 -6.65 3.73
C TYR A 1030 -2.01 -6.97 5.09
N LEU A 1031 -2.53 -8.01 5.75
CA LEU A 1031 -2.15 -8.35 7.13
C LEU A 1031 -0.97 -9.33 7.21
N THR A 1032 -0.36 -9.70 6.08
CA THR A 1032 0.77 -10.65 6.04
C THR A 1032 2.07 -9.95 5.71
N CYS A 1033 3.18 -10.50 6.22
CA CYS A 1033 4.51 -10.04 5.84
C CYS A 1033 4.80 -10.35 4.35
N ASN A 1034 5.21 -9.34 3.59
CA ASN A 1034 5.65 -9.45 2.20
C ASN A 1034 7.10 -9.94 2.12
N VAL A 1035 7.28 -11.24 2.37
CA VAL A 1035 8.58 -11.92 2.35
C VAL A 1035 9.27 -11.79 1.00
N GLU A 1036 8.51 -11.82 -0.10
CA GLU A 1036 9.07 -11.75 -1.45
C GLU A 1036 9.76 -10.41 -1.70
N LEU A 1037 9.10 -9.29 -1.36
CA LEU A 1037 9.69 -7.96 -1.51
C LEU A 1037 10.97 -7.82 -0.68
N LEU A 1038 10.93 -8.20 0.60
CA LEU A 1038 12.09 -8.09 1.49
C LEU A 1038 13.26 -8.96 1.00
N LYS A 1039 12.98 -10.19 0.55
CA LYS A 1039 13.99 -11.07 -0.04
C LYS A 1039 14.61 -10.48 -1.29
N GLN A 1040 13.80 -9.98 -2.22
CA GLN A 1040 14.30 -9.32 -3.43
C GLN A 1040 15.16 -8.08 -3.10
N MET A 1041 14.76 -7.28 -2.10
CA MET A 1041 15.54 -6.13 -1.66
C MET A 1041 16.91 -6.53 -1.11
N ALA A 1042 16.97 -7.58 -0.30
CA ALA A 1042 18.22 -8.09 0.25
C ALA A 1042 19.11 -8.65 -0.85
N ASP A 1043 18.59 -9.54 -1.70
CA ASP A 1043 19.34 -10.19 -2.78
C ASP A 1043 19.90 -9.17 -3.77
N LEU A 1044 19.10 -8.18 -4.18
CA LEU A 1044 19.53 -7.14 -5.13
C LEU A 1044 20.63 -6.23 -4.58
N SER A 1045 20.68 -6.03 -3.26
CA SER A 1045 21.71 -5.19 -2.60
C SER A 1045 23.01 -5.94 -2.28
N GLY A 1046 23.00 -7.28 -2.38
CA GLY A 1046 24.08 -8.15 -1.88
C GLY A 1046 23.97 -8.51 -0.39
N GLY A 1047 22.85 -8.22 0.25
CA GLY A 1047 22.52 -8.63 1.61
C GLY A 1047 21.85 -10.00 1.68
N LYS A 1048 21.20 -10.29 2.82
CA LYS A 1048 20.49 -11.56 3.07
C LYS A 1048 19.17 -11.29 3.82
N PHE A 1049 18.12 -12.00 3.44
CA PHE A 1049 16.84 -12.00 4.16
C PHE A 1049 16.87 -12.96 5.35
N PHE A 1050 16.34 -12.51 6.47
CA PHE A 1050 16.18 -13.29 7.69
C PHE A 1050 14.71 -13.34 8.11
N PRO A 1051 14.13 -14.54 8.22
CA PRO A 1051 12.90 -14.74 8.98
C PRO A 1051 13.07 -14.28 10.42
N GLU A 1052 11.97 -13.88 11.08
CA GLU A 1052 11.97 -13.50 12.50
C GLU A 1052 12.59 -14.61 13.38
N GLU A 1053 12.43 -15.89 13.00
CA GLU A 1053 12.98 -17.05 13.71
C GLU A 1053 14.50 -17.24 13.56
N GLN A 1054 15.15 -16.50 12.66
CA GLN A 1054 16.58 -16.71 12.35
C GLN A 1054 17.41 -15.46 12.62
N VAL A 1055 16.87 -14.50 13.37
CA VAL A 1055 17.53 -13.22 13.62
C VAL A 1055 18.87 -13.37 14.35
N ASP A 1056 19.05 -14.44 15.13
CA ASP A 1056 20.32 -14.73 15.82
C ASP A 1056 21.50 -14.91 14.83
N GLN A 1057 21.24 -15.35 13.59
CA GLN A 1057 22.25 -15.49 12.55
C GLN A 1057 22.75 -14.14 12.01
N LEU A 1058 21.96 -13.08 12.17
CA LEU A 1058 22.33 -11.72 11.71
C LEU A 1058 23.61 -11.24 12.40
N ASN A 1059 23.78 -11.55 13.70
CA ASN A 1059 24.98 -11.26 14.46
C ASN A 1059 26.24 -11.84 13.84
N GLU A 1060 26.17 -13.06 13.29
CA GLU A 1060 27.33 -13.71 12.66
C GLU A 1060 27.74 -13.03 11.35
N ILE A 1061 26.79 -12.46 10.61
CA ILE A 1061 27.04 -11.74 9.36
C ILE A 1061 27.55 -10.32 9.61
N LEU A 1062 27.09 -9.67 10.68
CA LEU A 1062 27.48 -8.29 10.99
C LEU A 1062 28.85 -8.21 11.69
N LYS A 1063 29.24 -9.19 12.52
CA LYS A 1063 30.53 -9.18 13.23
C LYS A 1063 31.77 -8.90 12.35
N PRO A 1064 31.92 -9.51 11.15
CA PRO A 1064 33.06 -9.26 10.25
C PRO A 1064 33.11 -7.86 9.62
N VAL A 1065 32.06 -7.05 9.78
CA VAL A 1065 32.01 -5.67 9.22
C VAL A 1065 32.99 -4.76 9.97
N SER A 1066 33.31 -5.04 11.23
CA SER A 1066 34.32 -4.33 12.03
C SER A 1066 35.54 -5.19 12.36
N SER A 1067 36.71 -4.57 12.48
CA SER A 1067 37.94 -5.21 12.98
C SER A 1067 38.54 -4.51 14.20
N GLY A 1068 37.85 -3.54 14.82
CA GLY A 1068 38.37 -2.74 15.92
C GLY A 1068 37.70 -2.94 17.28
N ARG A 1069 38.37 -2.55 18.37
CA ARG A 1069 37.89 -2.61 19.78
C ARG A 1069 38.07 -1.27 20.51
N MET A 1070 37.12 -0.95 21.40
CA MET A 1070 37.29 0.12 22.41
C MET A 1070 38.15 -0.41 23.57
N ILE A 1071 39.30 0.22 23.82
CA ILE A 1071 40.04 0.00 25.07
C ILE A 1071 39.86 1.26 25.92
N THR A 1072 39.04 1.14 26.96
CA THR A 1072 38.93 2.14 28.02
C THR A 1072 40.03 1.88 29.03
N SER A 1073 40.99 2.80 29.14
CA SER A 1073 41.98 2.77 30.22
C SER A 1073 41.59 3.79 31.28
N GLU A 1074 41.43 3.34 32.52
CA GLU A 1074 41.12 4.20 33.66
C GLU A 1074 42.36 4.30 34.55
N LEU A 1075 42.88 5.51 34.73
CA LEU A 1075 43.98 5.78 35.64
C LEU A 1075 43.42 6.41 36.92
N VAL A 1076 43.42 5.64 38.00
CA VAL A 1076 42.88 6.04 39.30
C VAL A 1076 43.84 7.01 39.99
N LEU A 1077 43.63 8.32 39.78
CA LEU A 1077 44.55 9.36 40.27
C LEU A 1077 44.67 9.33 41.79
N TRP A 1078 43.57 9.19 42.53
CA TRP A 1078 43.58 9.19 43.99
C TRP A 1078 44.31 8.00 44.64
N GLN A 1079 44.58 6.92 43.90
CA GLN A 1079 45.40 5.79 44.34
C GLN A 1079 46.86 5.88 43.84
N SER A 1080 47.16 6.87 43.00
CA SER A 1080 48.49 7.06 42.44
C SER A 1080 49.38 7.85 43.39
N TYR A 1081 50.66 7.43 43.48
CA TYR A 1081 51.68 8.16 44.23
C TYR A 1081 51.80 9.63 43.80
N TRP A 1082 51.54 9.92 42.53
CA TRP A 1082 51.62 11.27 41.96
C TRP A 1082 50.57 12.23 42.49
N TRP A 1083 49.40 11.73 42.94
CA TRP A 1083 48.37 12.57 43.57
C TRP A 1083 48.70 12.92 45.02
N PHE A 1084 49.36 12.01 45.75
CA PHE A 1084 49.80 12.26 47.12
C PHE A 1084 51.09 13.10 47.20
N ALA A 1085 51.93 13.10 46.16
CA ALA A 1085 53.15 13.90 46.10
C ALA A 1085 52.92 15.40 46.39
N PRO A 1086 51.98 16.12 45.74
CA PRO A 1086 51.73 17.54 46.04
C PRO A 1086 51.20 17.76 47.46
N ILE A 1087 50.34 16.87 47.98
CA ILE A 1087 49.85 16.96 49.37
C ILE A 1087 51.03 16.87 50.35
N PHE A 1088 51.90 15.88 50.13
CA PHE A 1088 53.08 15.67 50.96
C PHE A 1088 54.06 16.85 50.86
N ILE A 1089 54.32 17.35 49.65
CA ILE A 1089 55.19 18.51 49.43
C ILE A 1089 54.64 19.76 50.13
N LEU A 1090 53.34 20.02 50.04
CA LEU A 1090 52.70 21.16 50.72
C LEU A 1090 52.86 21.08 52.25
N LEU A 1091 52.61 19.90 52.83
CA LEU A 1091 52.80 19.67 54.27
C LEU A 1091 54.27 19.71 54.69
N ALA A 1092 55.19 19.21 53.85
CA ALA A 1092 56.62 19.26 54.10
C ALA A 1092 57.18 20.68 54.03
N ILE A 1093 56.75 21.49 53.05
CA ILE A 1093 57.09 22.91 52.94
C ILE A 1093 56.53 23.67 54.14
N GLU A 1094 55.27 23.39 54.52
CA GLU A 1094 54.65 23.97 55.71
C GLU A 1094 55.48 23.66 56.98
N LEU A 1095 55.85 22.40 57.18
CA LEU A 1095 56.66 21.96 58.31
C LEU A 1095 58.06 22.59 58.29
N PHE A 1096 58.70 22.66 57.13
CA PHE A 1096 60.01 23.28 56.96
C PHE A 1096 59.98 24.78 57.29
N LEU A 1097 58.97 25.50 56.80
CA LEU A 1097 58.76 26.91 57.09
C LEU A 1097 58.45 27.14 58.58
N ARG A 1098 57.66 26.27 59.22
CA ARG A 1098 57.43 26.29 60.66
C ARG A 1098 58.71 26.09 61.46
N LYS A 1099 59.54 25.10 61.09
CA LYS A 1099 60.82 24.81 61.75
C LYS A 1099 61.81 25.98 61.62
N ARG A 1100 61.93 26.55 60.41
CA ARG A 1100 62.80 27.71 60.16
C ARG A 1100 62.35 28.96 60.90
N ALA A 1101 61.05 29.09 61.16
CA ALA A 1101 60.47 30.17 61.94
C ALA A 1101 60.44 29.91 63.46
N GLY A 1102 61.01 28.79 63.94
CA GLY A 1102 61.09 28.45 65.36
C GLY A 1102 59.77 28.04 66.02
N MET A 1103 58.78 27.58 65.24
CA MET A 1103 57.44 27.20 65.71
C MET A 1103 57.28 25.71 66.05
N LEU A 1104 58.37 24.93 65.98
CA LEU A 1104 58.41 23.49 66.21
C LEU A 1104 59.45 23.13 67.28
#